data_AF-A0A914UT61-F1
#
_entry.id   AF-A0A914UT61-F1
#
_cell.length_a   1.000
_cell.length_b   1.000
_cell.length_c   1.000
_cell.angle_alpha   90.00
_cell.angle_beta   90.00
_cell.angle_gamma   90.00
#
_symmetry.space_group_name_H-M   'P 1'
#
loop_
_entity.id
_entity.type
_entity.pdbx_description
1 polymer ?
#
loop_
_entity_poly.entity_id
_entity_poly.type
_entity_poly.pdbx_seq_one_letter_code
_entity_poly.pdbx_strand_id
1 'polypeptide(L)'
;MAPIRKQPQGPVSLVAEALANSGSLERESIDDQVLALEQTIARARAEIAQMVEDQYKNFLPEAISDAQSLSLKIESVKSLANNQLDKINTVLSFTPNSDSRELSDAKRKLADTEHCLSKIAVLSEMAEMFQDMDLLPDDEMSLAYAQLLVNAKEKLKALIAAASENSDEDELFDARVLPSLSEELASQRERLIFRLNEWWSEFVSWQSQHEENVLTLSVWPSQIEAITEKLSALQLLNELDGKLAALTRFLLSNFCEPLLMTSPTSGAVSNRLTFESGGVVNADKRKIRLALSTNETRPDAMDALWSLTQLFDNLHAELGPIHVNGVRLVALMGKKMAPRLIELIISDCLTPAIPADPSETDRFQRIVDSANLFHARLQEIHFIPENASSFEDFVANFDTLFMDRRCHKIIGDGRALITADLHNFVEVGTSYSEDEATVAEFETAFDKVCMKEKENSAISDKDARLDLGEPKLPKLLQFPACKVSDTMVKLVDLLESTLRSAGETDSQKSAARLLETGRNLIELFIVLTPMRHENALSNVPQTAAIFYNNCYYLAHRLMTLGFDVTPAVAKALDVKEFRVTFVDFVPRLRQLAADCIERQLVQRRRELSATLSDASLFDNLKTDARLKQCEKALRSCTMQLEQLSNVCKEVLTTTVLAKAMGNLVAHLLNSLVKMFVAKEDIASSDAELSAQALQRLLSSMEKLFVVKGRQSEIHRFCESAYFRTKELTLCLQGSMQEIADRWCDGKGPLAVHMTPVEVKQLIRALFQNTERRAALLAQIK
;
A
#
# COMPACT_ATOMS: atom_id res chain seq x y z
N MET A 1 -45.90 92.48 -83.68
CA MET A 1 -46.96 93.41 -83.25
C MET A 1 -46.67 93.85 -81.82
N ALA A 2 -46.92 95.13 -81.58
CA ALA A 2 -46.70 96.00 -80.41
C ALA A 2 -46.91 95.42 -78.98
N PRO A 3 -46.39 96.12 -77.94
CA PRO A 3 -45.79 95.55 -76.72
C PRO A 3 -46.39 96.09 -75.39
N ILE A 4 -45.62 95.96 -74.27
CA ILE A 4 -45.60 96.80 -73.03
C ILE A 4 -46.52 96.27 -71.89
N ARG A 5 -46.04 96.01 -70.65
CA ARG A 5 -45.48 96.99 -69.68
C ARG A 5 -44.74 96.36 -68.48
N LYS A 6 -43.75 97.11 -67.99
CA LYS A 6 -42.82 96.92 -66.85
C LYS A 6 -43.47 96.85 -65.45
N GLN A 7 -42.76 96.22 -64.49
CA GLN A 7 -42.72 96.61 -63.06
C GLN A 7 -41.30 96.41 -62.44
N PRO A 8 -40.94 97.13 -61.34
CA PRO A 8 -39.55 97.47 -60.97
C PRO A 8 -38.96 96.71 -59.74
N GLN A 9 -37.67 96.95 -59.46
CA GLN A 9 -36.81 96.41 -58.39
C GLN A 9 -36.98 97.05 -56.99
N GLY A 10 -36.83 96.22 -55.93
CA GLY A 10 -36.27 96.51 -54.57
C GLY A 10 -37.23 97.05 -53.48
N PRO A 11 -37.02 96.80 -52.16
CA PRO A 11 -35.77 96.42 -51.47
C PRO A 11 -35.87 95.29 -50.39
N VAL A 12 -34.73 95.09 -49.72
CA VAL A 12 -34.27 94.07 -48.75
C VAL A 12 -35.00 94.05 -47.38
N SER A 13 -35.19 92.83 -46.87
CA SER A 13 -35.15 92.35 -45.47
C SER A 13 -35.54 93.29 -44.30
N LEU A 14 -36.74 93.06 -43.76
CA LEU A 14 -37.11 93.31 -42.34
C LEU A 14 -37.51 92.01 -41.62
N VAL A 15 -37.80 90.95 -42.37
CA VAL A 15 -38.26 89.65 -41.84
C VAL A 15 -37.07 88.79 -41.36
N ALA A 16 -35.88 88.93 -41.94
CA ALA A 16 -34.71 88.17 -41.50
C ALA A 16 -34.07 88.72 -40.20
N GLU A 17 -34.16 90.02 -39.92
CA GLU A 17 -33.74 90.61 -38.64
C GLU A 17 -34.72 90.29 -37.50
N ALA A 18 -36.02 90.24 -37.79
CA ALA A 18 -37.04 89.83 -36.82
C ALA A 18 -36.95 88.34 -36.46
N LEU A 19 -36.67 87.45 -37.43
CA LEU A 19 -36.44 86.02 -37.20
C LEU A 19 -35.11 85.73 -36.52
N ALA A 20 -34.06 86.52 -36.77
CA ALA A 20 -32.79 86.39 -36.06
C ALA A 20 -32.88 86.83 -34.58
N ASN A 21 -33.63 87.91 -34.30
CA ASN A 21 -33.88 88.36 -32.93
C ASN A 21 -34.86 87.47 -32.16
N SER A 22 -35.91 86.90 -32.81
CA SER A 22 -36.77 85.90 -32.15
C SER A 22 -36.00 84.60 -31.89
N GLY A 23 -35.15 84.19 -32.82
CA GLY A 23 -34.25 83.05 -32.63
C GLY A 23 -33.21 83.27 -31.53
N SER A 24 -32.70 84.48 -31.29
CA SER A 24 -31.79 84.75 -30.17
C SER A 24 -32.50 84.84 -28.81
N LEU A 25 -33.71 85.41 -28.77
CA LEU A 25 -34.54 85.48 -27.56
C LEU A 25 -35.06 84.10 -27.12
N GLU A 26 -35.44 83.25 -28.07
CA GLU A 26 -35.80 81.85 -27.79
C GLU A 26 -34.58 81.01 -27.37
N ARG A 27 -33.37 81.34 -27.88
CA ARG A 27 -32.11 80.68 -27.48
C ARG A 27 -31.63 81.07 -26.08
N GLU A 28 -31.63 82.36 -25.73
CA GLU A 28 -31.36 82.80 -24.35
C GLU A 28 -32.36 82.18 -23.37
N SER A 29 -33.63 82.04 -23.78
CA SER A 29 -34.64 81.34 -22.98
C SER A 29 -34.40 79.84 -22.82
N ILE A 30 -33.72 79.15 -23.75
CA ILE A 30 -33.38 77.72 -23.64
C ILE A 30 -32.17 77.55 -22.74
N ASP A 31 -31.12 78.36 -22.92
CA ASP A 31 -29.93 78.32 -22.06
C ASP A 31 -30.28 78.65 -20.60
N ASP A 32 -31.15 79.63 -20.36
CA ASP A 32 -31.66 79.94 -19.01
C ASP A 32 -32.48 78.77 -18.42
N GLN A 33 -33.23 78.04 -19.24
CA GLN A 33 -34.00 76.86 -18.80
C GLN A 33 -33.10 75.65 -18.51
N VAL A 34 -32.09 75.40 -19.35
CA VAL A 34 -31.07 74.35 -19.12
C VAL A 34 -30.26 74.67 -17.86
N LEU A 35 -29.86 75.93 -17.67
CA LEU A 35 -29.10 76.37 -16.49
C LEU A 35 -29.95 76.32 -15.21
N ALA A 36 -31.25 76.64 -15.29
CA ALA A 36 -32.18 76.45 -14.19
C ALA A 36 -32.40 74.95 -13.85
N LEU A 37 -32.44 74.08 -14.85
CA LEU A 37 -32.52 72.62 -14.67
C LEU A 37 -31.23 72.07 -14.04
N GLU A 38 -30.06 72.49 -14.52
CA GLU A 38 -28.74 72.16 -13.95
C GLU A 38 -28.65 72.57 -12.47
N GLN A 39 -29.05 73.80 -12.13
CA GLN A 39 -29.07 74.27 -10.74
C GLN A 39 -30.04 73.47 -9.85
N THR A 40 -31.20 73.11 -10.39
CA THR A 40 -32.19 72.29 -9.68
C THR A 40 -31.66 70.88 -9.42
N ILE A 41 -31.03 70.25 -10.43
CA ILE A 41 -30.43 68.92 -10.31
C ILE A 41 -29.21 68.96 -9.38
N ALA A 42 -28.33 69.96 -9.47
CA ALA A 42 -27.15 70.10 -8.61
C ALA A 42 -27.54 70.29 -7.14
N ARG A 43 -28.58 71.12 -6.87
CA ARG A 43 -29.14 71.27 -5.52
C ARG A 43 -29.75 69.97 -5.01
N ALA A 44 -30.52 69.27 -5.85
CA ALA A 44 -31.09 67.99 -5.49
C ALA A 44 -30.02 66.92 -5.23
N ARG A 45 -28.90 66.90 -5.98
CA ARG A 45 -27.76 66.01 -5.71
C ARG A 45 -27.14 66.28 -4.35
N ALA A 46 -26.88 67.55 -4.01
CA ALA A 46 -26.33 67.89 -2.70
C ALA A 46 -27.28 67.51 -1.55
N GLU A 47 -28.59 67.74 -1.72
CA GLU A 47 -29.62 67.35 -0.74
C GLU A 47 -29.72 65.82 -0.62
N ILE A 48 -29.77 65.08 -1.73
CA ILE A 48 -29.82 63.59 -1.75
C ILE A 48 -28.55 63.00 -1.14
N ALA A 49 -27.36 63.51 -1.47
CA ALA A 49 -26.11 63.03 -0.89
C ALA A 49 -26.07 63.24 0.63
N GLN A 50 -26.55 64.40 1.10
CA GLN A 50 -26.65 64.68 2.53
C GLN A 50 -27.65 63.74 3.21
N MET A 51 -28.82 63.50 2.62
CA MET A 51 -29.82 62.58 3.17
C MET A 51 -29.32 61.12 3.22
N VAL A 52 -28.64 60.65 2.17
CA VAL A 52 -28.00 59.31 2.14
C VAL A 52 -26.92 59.21 3.22
N GLU A 53 -26.09 60.24 3.39
CA GLU A 53 -25.05 60.29 4.42
C GLU A 53 -25.69 60.30 5.83
N ASP A 54 -26.76 61.07 6.03
CA ASP A 54 -27.45 61.15 7.31
C ASP A 54 -28.20 59.87 7.70
N GLN A 55 -28.75 59.16 6.70
CA GLN A 55 -29.49 57.92 6.89
C GLN A 55 -28.57 56.71 7.10
N TYR A 56 -27.54 56.54 6.25
CA TYR A 56 -26.74 55.31 6.20
C TYR A 56 -25.36 55.44 6.86
N LYS A 57 -24.84 56.66 7.09
CA LYS A 57 -23.52 56.89 7.71
C LYS A 57 -23.61 57.52 9.10
N ASN A 58 -24.50 58.50 9.31
CA ASN A 58 -24.64 59.21 10.59
C ASN A 58 -25.74 58.63 11.51
N PHE A 59 -26.55 57.69 11.02
CA PHE A 59 -27.61 56.98 11.76
C PHE A 59 -28.52 57.93 12.58
N LEU A 60 -28.92 59.07 12.00
CA LEU A 60 -29.71 60.07 12.70
C LEU A 60 -31.16 59.59 12.89
N PRO A 61 -31.72 59.53 14.13
CA PRO A 61 -33.05 58.98 14.40
C PRO A 61 -34.20 59.68 13.66
N GLU A 62 -34.07 60.99 13.39
CA GLU A 62 -35.05 61.78 12.65
C GLU A 62 -35.08 61.41 11.15
N ALA A 63 -33.96 60.92 10.58
CA ALA A 63 -33.87 60.47 9.19
C ALA A 63 -34.33 59.00 8.99
N ILE A 64 -34.23 58.17 10.03
CA ILE A 64 -34.64 56.75 10.02
C ILE A 64 -36.18 56.61 9.98
N SER A 65 -36.91 57.53 10.61
CA SER A 65 -38.39 57.60 10.52
C SER A 65 -38.90 57.98 9.11
N ASP A 66 -38.00 58.46 8.25
CA ASP A 66 -38.31 59.21 7.04
C ASP A 66 -37.62 58.61 5.80
N ALA A 67 -37.39 57.28 5.77
CA ALA A 67 -36.96 56.57 4.54
C ALA A 67 -37.94 56.79 3.36
N GLN A 68 -39.23 56.94 3.69
CA GLN A 68 -40.27 57.38 2.74
C GLN A 68 -40.02 58.81 2.24
N SER A 69 -39.45 59.70 3.05
CA SER A 69 -39.13 61.08 2.64
C SER A 69 -38.01 61.13 1.59
N LEU A 70 -37.00 60.25 1.69
CA LEU A 70 -35.91 60.16 0.70
C LEU A 70 -36.45 59.67 -0.65
N SER A 71 -37.20 58.57 -0.65
CA SER A 71 -37.82 58.02 -1.87
C SER A 71 -38.82 59.02 -2.51
N LEU A 72 -39.72 59.60 -1.71
CA LEU A 72 -40.68 60.62 -2.20
C LEU A 72 -39.98 61.87 -2.74
N LYS A 73 -38.88 62.29 -2.13
CA LYS A 73 -38.09 63.45 -2.58
C LYS A 73 -37.35 63.14 -3.87
N ILE A 74 -36.76 61.95 -4.00
CA ILE A 74 -36.12 61.49 -5.24
C ILE A 74 -37.14 61.41 -6.37
N GLU A 75 -38.33 60.84 -6.14
CA GLU A 75 -39.40 60.73 -7.14
C GLU A 75 -39.99 62.11 -7.52
N SER A 76 -40.09 63.03 -6.55
CA SER A 76 -40.49 64.43 -6.79
C SER A 76 -39.46 65.19 -7.63
N VAL A 77 -38.16 65.01 -7.38
CA VAL A 77 -37.08 65.61 -8.18
C VAL A 77 -37.07 65.03 -9.58
N LYS A 78 -37.18 63.70 -9.71
CA LYS A 78 -37.24 62.97 -10.99
C LYS A 78 -38.42 63.44 -11.85
N SER A 79 -39.63 63.51 -11.29
CA SER A 79 -40.81 63.97 -12.01
C SER A 79 -40.73 65.45 -12.40
N LEU A 80 -40.20 66.32 -11.52
CA LEU A 80 -40.01 67.74 -11.82
C LEU A 80 -38.97 67.96 -12.91
N ALA A 81 -37.85 67.24 -12.86
CA ALA A 81 -36.78 67.34 -13.84
C ALA A 81 -37.18 66.74 -15.19
N ASN A 82 -37.87 65.59 -15.24
CA ASN A 82 -38.39 65.02 -16.49
C ASN A 82 -39.42 65.93 -17.16
N ASN A 83 -40.32 66.55 -16.39
CA ASN A 83 -41.28 67.53 -16.92
C ASN A 83 -40.59 68.79 -17.48
N GLN A 84 -39.44 69.19 -16.92
CA GLN A 84 -38.64 70.30 -17.45
C GLN A 84 -37.85 69.87 -18.70
N LEU A 85 -37.28 68.67 -18.68
CA LEU A 85 -36.58 68.05 -19.80
C LEU A 85 -37.49 67.88 -21.02
N ASP A 86 -38.72 67.40 -20.83
CA ASP A 86 -39.72 67.24 -21.90
C ASP A 86 -40.10 68.59 -22.52
N LYS A 87 -40.19 69.65 -21.70
CA LYS A 87 -40.42 71.02 -22.19
C LYS A 87 -39.26 71.52 -23.03
N ILE A 88 -38.02 71.32 -22.56
CA ILE A 88 -36.79 71.72 -23.26
C ILE A 88 -36.63 70.92 -24.57
N ASN A 89 -36.85 69.60 -24.55
CA ASN A 89 -36.80 68.73 -25.73
C ASN A 89 -37.88 69.07 -26.77
N THR A 90 -39.09 69.43 -26.31
CA THR A 90 -40.15 69.90 -27.20
C THR A 90 -39.74 71.20 -27.89
N VAL A 91 -39.17 72.17 -27.17
CA VAL A 91 -38.69 73.45 -27.74
C VAL A 91 -37.50 73.24 -28.70
N LEU A 92 -36.57 72.34 -28.37
CA LEU A 92 -35.45 71.95 -29.24
C LEU A 92 -35.88 71.24 -30.53
N SER A 93 -37.01 70.53 -30.53
CA SER A 93 -37.55 69.86 -31.72
C SER A 93 -38.11 70.83 -32.77
N PHE A 94 -38.48 72.05 -32.37
CA PHE A 94 -39.02 73.10 -33.24
C PHE A 94 -37.96 74.09 -33.75
N THR A 95 -36.71 74.01 -33.28
CA THR A 95 -35.61 74.88 -33.73
C THR A 95 -34.85 74.25 -34.90
N PRO A 96 -34.67 74.95 -36.05
CA PRO A 96 -33.99 74.38 -37.22
C PRO A 96 -32.48 74.18 -36.97
N ASN A 97 -31.93 73.05 -37.45
CA ASN A 97 -30.51 72.66 -37.44
C ASN A 97 -29.58 73.73 -38.06
N SER A 98 -29.23 74.77 -37.30
CA SER A 98 -28.07 75.61 -37.59
C SER A 98 -26.94 75.23 -36.62
N ASP A 99 -25.82 74.72 -37.13
CA ASP A 99 -24.61 74.36 -36.38
C ASP A 99 -23.98 75.59 -35.69
N SER A 100 -24.58 76.08 -34.59
CA SER A 100 -23.91 76.99 -33.67
C SER A 100 -23.22 76.18 -32.57
N ARG A 101 -21.97 76.56 -32.25
CA ARG A 101 -21.15 75.97 -31.19
C ARG A 101 -21.87 75.97 -29.82
N GLU A 102 -22.72 76.97 -29.61
CA GLU A 102 -23.56 77.16 -28.43
C GLU A 102 -24.72 76.14 -28.36
N LEU A 103 -25.38 75.79 -29.48
CA LEU A 103 -26.44 74.77 -29.50
C LEU A 103 -25.86 73.37 -29.24
N SER A 104 -24.65 73.08 -29.72
CA SER A 104 -23.94 71.85 -29.37
C SER A 104 -23.53 71.79 -27.90
N ASP A 105 -23.19 72.93 -27.29
CA ASP A 105 -22.89 73.02 -25.86
C ASP A 105 -24.17 72.82 -25.02
N ALA A 106 -25.30 73.41 -25.40
CA ALA A 106 -26.60 73.19 -24.75
C ALA A 106 -27.07 71.73 -24.87
N LYS A 107 -26.88 71.08 -26.02
CA LYS A 107 -27.17 69.64 -26.20
C LYS A 107 -26.23 68.75 -25.39
N ARG A 108 -24.95 69.11 -25.25
CA ARG A 108 -23.99 68.39 -24.38
C ARG A 108 -24.44 68.48 -22.92
N LYS A 109 -24.72 69.70 -22.45
CA LYS A 109 -25.24 69.96 -21.10
C LYS A 109 -26.54 69.22 -20.82
N LEU A 110 -27.45 69.18 -21.79
CA LEU A 110 -28.69 68.41 -21.67
C LEU A 110 -28.40 66.91 -21.53
N ALA A 111 -27.51 66.34 -22.35
CA ALA A 111 -27.09 64.95 -22.24
C ALA A 111 -26.43 64.65 -20.86
N ASP A 112 -25.63 65.58 -20.33
CA ASP A 112 -25.04 65.47 -19.00
C ASP A 112 -26.14 65.49 -17.90
N THR A 113 -27.17 66.34 -18.03
CA THR A 113 -28.32 66.34 -17.12
C THR A 113 -29.18 65.07 -17.22
N GLU A 114 -29.40 64.54 -18.42
CA GLU A 114 -30.10 63.27 -18.66
C GLU A 114 -29.36 62.09 -18.03
N HIS A 115 -28.03 62.06 -18.19
CA HIS A 115 -27.18 61.05 -17.55
C HIS A 115 -27.30 61.08 -16.02
N CYS A 116 -27.34 62.27 -15.44
CA CYS A 116 -27.46 62.43 -14.00
C CYS A 116 -28.86 62.11 -13.46
N LEU A 117 -29.90 62.37 -14.25
CA LEU A 117 -31.26 61.90 -13.92
C LEU A 117 -31.36 60.37 -13.97
N SER A 118 -30.63 59.73 -14.89
CA SER A 118 -30.51 58.27 -14.90
C SER A 118 -29.81 57.76 -13.63
N LYS A 119 -28.73 58.39 -13.16
CA LYS A 119 -28.09 58.04 -11.87
C LYS A 119 -29.07 58.15 -10.70
N ILE A 120 -29.82 59.26 -10.62
CA ILE A 120 -30.85 59.49 -9.59
C ILE A 120 -31.99 58.46 -9.68
N ALA A 121 -32.38 58.03 -10.88
CA ALA A 121 -33.39 56.99 -11.05
C ALA A 121 -32.93 55.63 -10.50
N VAL A 122 -31.68 55.23 -10.74
CA VAL A 122 -31.13 53.99 -10.16
C VAL A 122 -31.02 54.09 -8.64
N LEU A 123 -30.68 55.26 -8.10
CA LEU A 123 -30.68 55.51 -6.65
C LEU A 123 -32.08 55.38 -6.03
N SER A 124 -33.12 55.86 -6.73
CA SER A 124 -34.52 55.68 -6.33
C SER A 124 -34.87 54.20 -6.21
N GLU A 125 -34.54 53.43 -7.25
CA GLU A 125 -34.81 52.00 -7.31
C GLU A 125 -34.03 51.22 -6.23
N MET A 126 -32.82 51.66 -5.87
CA MET A 126 -32.06 51.07 -4.76
C MET A 126 -32.65 51.41 -3.40
N ALA A 127 -33.10 52.65 -3.19
CA ALA A 127 -33.75 53.08 -1.95
C ALA A 127 -35.07 52.31 -1.71
N GLU A 128 -35.86 52.09 -2.77
CA GLU A 128 -37.04 51.23 -2.74
C GLU A 128 -36.68 49.79 -2.36
N MET A 129 -35.62 49.22 -2.94
CA MET A 129 -35.17 47.87 -2.58
C MET A 129 -34.73 47.75 -1.12
N PHE A 130 -34.02 48.75 -0.58
CA PHE A 130 -33.64 48.73 0.85
C PHE A 130 -34.85 48.85 1.76
N GLN A 131 -35.83 49.68 1.39
CA GLN A 131 -37.08 49.78 2.12
C GLN A 131 -37.88 48.47 2.07
N ASP A 132 -37.96 47.83 0.90
CA ASP A 132 -38.59 46.52 0.76
C ASP A 132 -37.88 45.46 1.61
N MET A 133 -36.55 45.49 1.69
CA MET A 133 -35.76 44.61 2.56
C MET A 133 -36.08 44.80 4.05
N ASP A 134 -36.27 46.04 4.51
CA ASP A 134 -36.60 46.35 5.91
C ASP A 134 -38.08 46.02 6.25
N LEU A 135 -38.97 45.98 5.26
CA LEU A 135 -40.39 45.65 5.42
C LEU A 135 -40.68 44.15 5.36
N LEU A 136 -39.74 43.32 4.87
CA LEU A 136 -39.92 41.89 4.80
C LEU A 136 -39.93 41.27 6.21
N PRO A 137 -40.89 40.37 6.53
CA PRO A 137 -40.92 39.67 7.81
C PRO A 137 -39.63 38.88 8.03
N ASP A 138 -39.09 38.96 9.24
CA ASP A 138 -37.76 38.41 9.57
C ASP A 138 -37.63 36.89 9.35
N ASP A 139 -38.74 36.15 9.35
CA ASP A 139 -38.75 34.68 9.39
C ASP A 139 -39.25 33.97 8.12
N GLU A 140 -39.94 34.67 7.19
CA GLU A 140 -40.76 34.00 6.16
C GLU A 140 -40.42 34.30 4.69
N MET A 141 -39.40 35.11 4.37
CA MET A 141 -39.08 35.47 2.97
C MET A 141 -37.56 35.64 2.70
N SER A 142 -36.72 34.75 3.24
CA SER A 142 -35.25 34.79 3.08
C SER A 142 -34.77 34.76 1.62
N LEU A 143 -35.48 34.07 0.72
CA LEU A 143 -35.10 33.99 -0.70
C LEU A 143 -35.39 35.30 -1.43
N ALA A 144 -36.54 35.92 -1.17
CA ALA A 144 -36.87 37.22 -1.74
C ALA A 144 -35.91 38.30 -1.25
N TYR A 145 -35.54 38.27 0.05
CA TYR A 145 -34.51 39.14 0.60
C TYR A 145 -33.17 38.96 -0.15
N ALA A 146 -32.71 37.71 -0.32
CA ALA A 146 -31.48 37.42 -1.05
C ALA A 146 -31.52 37.88 -2.52
N GLN A 147 -32.67 37.76 -3.19
CA GLN A 147 -32.86 38.27 -4.57
C GLN A 147 -32.76 39.80 -4.63
N LEU A 148 -33.40 40.52 -3.70
CA LEU A 148 -33.29 41.97 -3.60
C LEU A 148 -31.85 42.42 -3.36
N LEU A 149 -31.08 41.72 -2.50
CA LEU A 149 -29.66 42.00 -2.29
C LEU A 149 -28.81 41.80 -3.55
N VAL A 150 -29.05 40.73 -4.31
CA VAL A 150 -28.32 40.46 -5.56
C VAL A 150 -28.65 41.54 -6.60
N ASN A 151 -29.92 41.90 -6.76
CA ASN A 151 -30.35 42.95 -7.68
C ASN A 151 -29.78 44.33 -7.29
N ALA A 152 -29.82 44.69 -6.01
CA ALA A 152 -29.24 45.93 -5.50
C ALA A 152 -27.71 45.97 -5.72
N LYS A 153 -27.02 44.83 -5.56
CA LYS A 153 -25.59 44.70 -5.85
C LYS A 153 -25.27 44.90 -7.33
N GLU A 154 -26.09 44.37 -8.24
CA GLU A 154 -25.92 44.57 -9.68
C GLU A 154 -26.12 46.03 -10.09
N LYS A 155 -27.15 46.70 -9.54
CA LYS A 155 -27.39 48.12 -9.78
C LYS A 155 -26.27 49.01 -9.22
N LEU A 156 -25.76 48.70 -8.03
CA LEU A 156 -24.61 49.41 -7.46
C LEU A 156 -23.34 49.23 -8.32
N LYS A 157 -23.09 48.03 -8.85
CA LYS A 157 -21.98 47.81 -9.79
C LYS A 157 -22.13 48.62 -11.07
N ALA A 158 -23.35 48.71 -11.62
CA ALA A 158 -23.62 49.53 -12.80
C ALA A 158 -23.37 51.02 -12.52
N LEU A 159 -23.76 51.51 -11.33
CA LEU A 159 -23.48 52.88 -10.88
C LEU A 159 -21.98 53.16 -10.72
N ILE A 160 -21.23 52.24 -10.11
CA ILE A 160 -19.78 52.37 -9.94
C ILE A 160 -19.07 52.38 -11.30
N ALA A 161 -19.52 51.54 -12.25
CA ALA A 161 -18.97 51.53 -13.61
C ALA A 161 -19.23 52.87 -14.33
N ALA A 162 -20.46 53.38 -14.27
CA ALA A 162 -20.83 54.67 -14.86
C ALA A 162 -20.11 55.87 -14.21
N ALA A 163 -19.79 55.79 -12.92
CA ALA A 163 -19.01 56.82 -12.21
C ALA A 163 -17.53 56.84 -12.65
N SER A 164 -16.97 55.71 -13.09
CA SER A 164 -15.57 55.62 -13.54
C SER A 164 -15.30 56.20 -14.94
N GLU A 165 -16.34 56.50 -15.72
CA GLU A 165 -16.25 56.96 -17.11
C GLU A 165 -16.32 58.49 -17.28
N ASN A 166 -16.77 59.24 -16.25
CA ASN A 166 -16.99 60.70 -16.31
C ASN A 166 -16.02 61.47 -15.41
N SER A 167 -15.32 62.49 -15.93
CA SER A 167 -14.05 62.93 -15.32
C SER A 167 -14.06 64.04 -14.28
N ASP A 168 -15.02 64.98 -14.15
CA ASP A 168 -14.70 66.16 -13.28
C ASP A 168 -15.84 66.85 -12.48
N GLU A 169 -17.14 66.60 -12.70
CA GLU A 169 -18.21 67.31 -11.93
C GLU A 169 -19.02 66.42 -10.95
N ASP A 170 -18.95 65.09 -11.07
CA ASP A 170 -19.71 64.13 -10.23
C ASP A 170 -18.88 63.51 -9.08
N GLU A 171 -17.57 63.76 -9.00
CA GLU A 171 -16.67 63.10 -8.03
C GLU A 171 -17.12 63.23 -6.57
N LEU A 172 -17.62 64.40 -6.16
CA LEU A 172 -17.95 64.68 -4.76
C LEU A 172 -19.28 64.01 -4.32
N PHE A 173 -20.22 63.84 -5.26
CA PHE A 173 -21.47 63.12 -5.04
C PHE A 173 -21.22 61.62 -5.04
N ASP A 174 -20.50 61.12 -6.04
CA ASP A 174 -20.16 59.71 -6.18
C ASP A 174 -19.25 59.24 -5.01
N ALA A 175 -18.32 60.07 -4.54
CA ALA A 175 -17.46 59.77 -3.39
C ALA A 175 -18.17 59.76 -2.02
N ARG A 176 -19.36 60.35 -1.91
CA ARG A 176 -20.16 60.32 -0.67
C ARG A 176 -21.23 59.24 -0.69
N VAL A 177 -21.94 59.11 -1.82
CA VAL A 177 -23.10 58.24 -1.96
C VAL A 177 -22.69 56.78 -2.20
N LEU A 178 -21.73 56.51 -3.08
CA LEU A 178 -21.35 55.13 -3.42
C LEU A 178 -20.76 54.36 -2.22
N PRO A 179 -19.90 54.95 -1.36
CA PRO A 179 -19.41 54.25 -0.17
C PRO A 179 -20.52 53.95 0.84
N SER A 180 -21.41 54.91 1.12
CA SER A 180 -22.51 54.71 2.07
C SER A 180 -23.50 53.63 1.61
N LEU A 181 -23.83 53.57 0.32
CA LEU A 181 -24.65 52.49 -0.23
C LEU A 181 -23.93 51.14 -0.23
N SER A 182 -22.61 51.13 -0.43
CA SER A 182 -21.80 49.92 -0.35
C SER A 182 -21.74 49.37 1.07
N GLU A 183 -21.58 50.26 2.06
CA GLU A 183 -21.60 49.92 3.49
C GLU A 183 -22.98 49.41 3.93
N GLU A 184 -24.07 50.04 3.51
CA GLU A 184 -25.42 49.57 3.82
C GLU A 184 -25.72 48.22 3.17
N LEU A 185 -25.38 48.04 1.88
CA LEU A 185 -25.53 46.76 1.20
C LEU A 185 -24.71 45.65 1.89
N ALA A 186 -23.51 45.98 2.38
CA ALA A 186 -22.69 45.06 3.16
C ALA A 186 -23.35 44.72 4.51
N SER A 187 -23.88 45.72 5.22
CA SER A 187 -24.61 45.57 6.49
C SER A 187 -25.85 44.68 6.35
N GLN A 188 -26.70 44.93 5.35
CA GLN A 188 -27.90 44.13 5.08
C GLN A 188 -27.54 42.69 4.66
N ARG A 189 -26.46 42.52 3.88
CA ARG A 189 -25.92 41.19 3.55
C ARG A 189 -25.44 40.46 4.81
N GLU A 190 -24.66 41.10 5.68
CA GLU A 190 -24.16 40.51 6.92
C GLU A 190 -25.30 40.13 7.86
N ARG A 191 -26.33 40.98 7.98
CA ARG A 191 -27.53 40.70 8.79
C ARG A 191 -28.26 39.44 8.30
N LEU A 192 -28.48 39.31 6.99
CA LEU A 192 -29.11 38.11 6.44
C LEU A 192 -28.22 36.86 6.61
N ILE A 193 -26.91 36.97 6.35
CA ILE A 193 -25.96 35.86 6.54
C ILE A 193 -25.94 35.41 8.00
N PHE A 194 -25.90 36.34 8.95
CA PHE A 194 -25.94 36.04 10.39
C PHE A 194 -27.19 35.22 10.75
N ARG A 195 -28.37 35.66 10.31
CA ARG A 195 -29.64 34.94 10.51
C ARG A 195 -29.64 33.55 9.87
N LEU A 196 -29.20 33.44 8.61
CA LEU A 196 -29.13 32.16 7.91
C LEU A 196 -28.08 31.22 8.55
N ASN A 197 -27.04 31.77 9.18
CA ASN A 197 -26.05 30.99 9.92
C ASN A 197 -26.60 30.45 11.24
N GLU A 198 -27.34 31.28 11.98
CA GLU A 198 -28.05 30.88 13.20
C GLU A 198 -29.05 29.77 12.86
N TRP A 199 -29.89 29.99 11.85
CA TRP A 199 -30.81 28.98 11.34
C TRP A 199 -30.10 27.69 10.89
N TRP A 200 -28.99 27.78 10.15
CA TRP A 200 -28.24 26.60 9.72
C TRP A 200 -27.74 25.77 10.92
N SER A 201 -27.26 26.46 11.97
CA SER A 201 -26.76 25.80 13.18
C SER A 201 -27.87 25.09 13.97
N GLU A 202 -29.09 25.59 13.88
CA GLU A 202 -30.27 24.90 14.41
C GLU A 202 -30.69 23.75 13.49
N PHE A 203 -30.79 23.99 12.18
CA PHE A 203 -31.23 23.03 11.18
C PHE A 203 -30.41 21.73 11.19
N VAL A 204 -29.08 21.85 11.18
CA VAL A 204 -28.16 20.71 11.29
C VAL A 204 -27.12 20.99 12.36
N SER A 205 -27.12 20.14 13.39
CA SER A 205 -26.14 20.18 14.48
C SER A 205 -25.55 18.81 14.72
N TRP A 206 -24.28 18.77 15.11
CA TRP A 206 -23.60 17.53 15.48
C TRP A 206 -22.86 17.68 16.80
N GLN A 207 -22.90 16.62 17.62
CA GLN A 207 -22.31 16.58 18.95
C GLN A 207 -21.55 15.28 19.17
N SER A 208 -20.40 15.37 19.85
CA SER A 208 -19.62 14.23 20.31
C SER A 208 -19.76 14.11 21.82
N GLN A 209 -20.39 13.04 22.29
CA GLN A 209 -20.52 12.73 23.71
C GLN A 209 -19.35 11.81 24.10
N HIS A 210 -18.26 12.42 24.55
CA HIS A 210 -17.03 11.70 24.90
C HIS A 210 -17.20 10.68 26.03
N GLU A 211 -18.13 10.91 26.95
CA GLU A 211 -18.39 10.01 28.09
C GLU A 211 -19.14 8.72 27.68
N GLU A 212 -20.02 8.80 26.68
CA GLU A 212 -20.80 7.67 26.17
C GLU A 212 -20.21 7.06 24.89
N ASN A 213 -19.17 7.69 24.32
CA ASN A 213 -18.57 7.34 23.03
C ASN A 213 -19.61 7.30 21.89
N VAL A 214 -20.53 8.27 21.87
CA VAL A 214 -21.60 8.37 20.88
C VAL A 214 -21.47 9.68 20.10
N LEU A 215 -21.56 9.57 18.77
CA LEU A 215 -21.69 10.71 17.87
C LEU A 215 -23.16 10.87 17.48
N THR A 216 -23.69 12.08 17.59
CA THR A 216 -25.07 12.38 17.23
C THR A 216 -25.11 13.46 16.15
N LEU A 217 -25.76 13.17 15.03
CA LEU A 217 -26.21 14.15 14.05
C LEU A 217 -27.70 14.43 14.31
N SER A 218 -28.04 15.69 14.54
CA SER A 218 -29.42 16.14 14.71
C SER A 218 -29.83 16.96 13.49
N VAL A 219 -30.94 16.56 12.86
CA VAL A 219 -31.60 17.30 11.78
C VAL A 219 -32.95 17.76 12.30
N TRP A 220 -33.26 19.03 12.10
CA TRP A 220 -34.50 19.63 12.55
C TRP A 220 -35.43 19.83 11.34
N PRO A 221 -36.38 18.92 11.10
CA PRO A 221 -37.43 19.14 10.13
C PRO A 221 -38.31 20.34 10.52
N SER A 222 -38.18 21.43 9.78
CA SER A 222 -39.21 22.45 9.59
C SER A 222 -40.07 22.13 8.36
N GLN A 223 -41.06 22.98 8.02
CA GLN A 223 -41.78 22.86 6.75
C GLN A 223 -40.77 22.86 5.57
N ILE A 224 -40.90 21.87 4.66
CA ILE A 224 -39.96 21.64 3.55
C ILE A 224 -39.80 22.89 2.68
N GLU A 225 -40.89 23.65 2.49
CA GLU A 225 -40.93 24.89 1.72
C GLU A 225 -40.02 25.95 2.35
N ALA A 226 -40.13 26.19 3.66
CA ALA A 226 -39.28 27.14 4.40
C ALA A 226 -37.79 26.74 4.39
N ILE A 227 -37.49 25.44 4.47
CA ILE A 227 -36.09 24.96 4.40
C ILE A 227 -35.53 25.19 2.98
N THR A 228 -36.29 24.82 1.96
CA THR A 228 -35.92 24.99 0.55
C THR A 228 -35.66 26.46 0.23
N GLU A 229 -36.50 27.33 0.76
CA GLU A 229 -36.36 28.78 0.63
C GLU A 229 -35.04 29.29 1.25
N LYS A 230 -34.79 28.98 2.53
CA LYS A 230 -33.57 29.41 3.26
C LYS A 230 -32.28 28.85 2.65
N LEU A 231 -32.29 27.59 2.19
CA LEU A 231 -31.14 27.01 1.49
C LEU A 231 -30.90 27.65 0.12
N SER A 232 -31.97 27.97 -0.61
CA SER A 232 -31.87 28.67 -1.90
C SER A 232 -31.33 30.09 -1.71
N ALA A 233 -31.70 30.78 -0.63
CA ALA A 233 -31.11 32.06 -0.22
C ALA A 233 -29.60 31.94 0.08
N LEU A 234 -29.20 30.94 0.88
CA LEU A 234 -27.78 30.64 1.15
C LEU A 234 -26.99 30.34 -0.13
N GLN A 235 -27.60 29.64 -1.09
CA GLN A 235 -26.98 29.34 -2.38
C GLN A 235 -26.79 30.61 -3.23
N LEU A 236 -27.80 31.49 -3.31
CA LEU A 236 -27.69 32.78 -4.02
C LEU A 236 -26.61 33.68 -3.41
N LEU A 237 -26.44 33.62 -2.09
CA LEU A 237 -25.41 34.38 -1.37
C LEU A 237 -24.00 33.75 -1.45
N ASN A 238 -23.85 32.57 -2.06
CA ASN A 238 -22.63 31.76 -2.12
C ASN A 238 -22.10 31.24 -0.76
N GLU A 239 -22.97 31.09 0.23
CA GLU A 239 -22.60 30.61 1.58
C GLU A 239 -22.91 29.11 1.80
N LEU A 240 -23.72 28.50 0.92
CA LEU A 240 -24.14 27.10 1.07
C LEU A 240 -23.00 26.09 0.84
N ASP A 241 -22.10 26.36 -0.12
CA ASP A 241 -21.08 25.39 -0.56
C ASP A 241 -20.12 24.99 0.58
N GLY A 242 -19.66 25.97 1.35
CA GLY A 242 -18.78 25.75 2.50
C GLY A 242 -19.46 24.98 3.64
N LYS A 243 -20.75 25.26 3.87
CA LYS A 243 -21.57 24.55 4.88
C LYS A 243 -21.78 23.09 4.50
N LEU A 244 -22.14 22.82 3.24
CA LEU A 244 -22.26 21.47 2.73
C LEU A 244 -20.92 20.73 2.79
N ALA A 245 -19.81 21.38 2.44
CA ALA A 245 -18.48 20.79 2.54
C ALA A 245 -18.12 20.38 3.99
N ALA A 246 -18.45 21.21 4.98
CA ALA A 246 -18.25 20.90 6.39
C ALA A 246 -19.10 19.70 6.84
N LEU A 247 -20.38 19.68 6.47
CA LEU A 247 -21.30 18.57 6.78
C LEU A 247 -20.84 17.26 6.13
N THR A 248 -20.49 17.27 4.83
CA THR A 248 -20.03 16.06 4.13
C THR A 248 -18.71 15.56 4.69
N ARG A 249 -17.79 16.46 5.08
CA ARG A 249 -16.53 16.07 5.73
C ARG A 249 -16.81 15.41 7.07
N PHE A 250 -17.69 15.99 7.87
CA PHE A 250 -18.09 15.43 9.15
C PHE A 250 -18.71 14.03 8.99
N LEU A 251 -19.64 13.85 8.05
CA LEU A 251 -20.26 12.55 7.76
C LEU A 251 -19.25 11.50 7.29
N LEU A 252 -18.28 11.89 6.45
CA LEU A 252 -17.22 10.98 6.02
C LEU A 252 -16.35 10.53 7.20
N SER A 253 -15.76 11.47 7.94
CA SER A 253 -14.75 11.15 8.95
C SER A 253 -15.34 10.57 10.24
N ASN A 254 -16.58 10.93 10.58
CA ASN A 254 -17.17 10.58 11.87
C ASN A 254 -18.24 9.49 11.76
N PHE A 255 -18.82 9.26 10.57
CA PHE A 255 -19.78 8.17 10.37
C PHE A 255 -19.24 7.10 9.42
N CYS A 256 -18.89 7.47 8.18
CA CYS A 256 -18.51 6.49 7.16
C CYS A 256 -17.20 5.76 7.50
N GLU A 257 -16.14 6.48 7.85
CA GLU A 257 -14.84 5.89 8.20
C GLU A 257 -14.93 4.94 9.42
N PRO A 258 -15.54 5.33 10.56
CA PRO A 258 -15.72 4.40 11.67
C PRO A 258 -16.54 3.16 11.29
N LEU A 259 -17.62 3.32 10.51
CA LEU A 259 -18.45 2.20 10.05
C LEU A 259 -17.66 1.18 9.23
N LEU A 260 -16.64 1.62 8.48
CA LEU A 260 -15.75 0.77 7.70
C LEU A 260 -14.61 0.15 8.52
N MET A 261 -14.13 0.83 9.57
CA MET A 261 -12.86 0.50 10.23
C MET A 261 -12.98 -0.23 11.56
N THR A 262 -14.08 -0.05 12.31
CA THR A 262 -14.24 -0.64 13.65
C THR A 262 -15.46 -1.56 13.71
N SER A 263 -15.30 -2.72 14.35
CA SER A 263 -16.38 -3.69 14.59
C SER A 263 -17.13 -3.36 15.90
N PRO A 264 -18.46 -3.57 15.99
CA PRO A 264 -19.22 -3.31 17.22
C PRO A 264 -18.70 -4.12 18.44
N THR A 265 -18.76 -3.52 19.64
CA THR A 265 -18.23 -4.09 20.90
C THR A 265 -19.10 -5.18 21.53
N SER A 266 -20.40 -5.26 21.20
CA SER A 266 -21.31 -6.31 21.69
C SER A 266 -22.57 -6.40 20.81
N GLY A 267 -22.95 -7.62 20.40
CA GLY A 267 -24.30 -8.02 19.95
C GLY A 267 -25.02 -7.17 18.90
N ALA A 268 -25.06 -7.69 17.66
CA ALA A 268 -25.82 -7.25 16.48
C ALA A 268 -25.45 -5.88 15.89
N VAL A 269 -25.05 -5.91 14.60
CA VAL A 269 -24.80 -4.74 13.73
C VAL A 269 -25.98 -3.73 13.78
N SER A 270 -27.21 -4.23 13.97
CA SER A 270 -28.43 -3.44 14.10
C SER A 270 -28.44 -2.39 15.22
N ASN A 271 -27.57 -2.48 16.24
CA ASN A 271 -27.57 -1.53 17.36
C ASN A 271 -26.53 -0.42 17.22
N ARG A 272 -25.74 -0.43 16.15
CA ARG A 272 -24.61 0.50 15.97
C ARG A 272 -25.06 1.88 15.50
N LEU A 273 -26.08 1.91 14.63
CA LEU A 273 -26.77 3.12 14.22
C LEU A 273 -28.16 3.11 14.85
N THR A 274 -28.49 4.14 15.62
CA THR A 274 -29.85 4.31 16.14
C THR A 274 -30.48 5.58 15.58
N PHE A 275 -31.74 5.45 15.17
CA PHE A 275 -32.53 6.50 14.57
C PHE A 275 -33.67 6.84 15.52
N GLU A 276 -33.59 8.00 16.14
CA GLU A 276 -34.59 8.47 17.10
C GLU A 276 -35.44 9.58 16.47
N SER A 277 -36.75 9.40 16.51
CA SER A 277 -37.73 10.47 16.31
C SER A 277 -38.11 11.03 17.68
N GLY A 278 -38.04 12.35 17.87
CA GLY A 278 -38.19 12.98 19.18
C GLY A 278 -39.49 12.62 19.92
N GLY A 279 -39.40 12.45 21.25
CA GLY A 279 -40.56 12.25 22.13
C GLY A 279 -41.38 13.52 22.35
N VAL A 280 -42.45 13.40 23.15
CA VAL A 280 -43.57 14.36 23.38
C VAL A 280 -43.16 15.82 23.69
N VAL A 281 -41.90 16.11 24.05
CA VAL A 281 -41.40 17.47 24.40
C VAL A 281 -40.48 18.08 23.33
N ASN A 282 -40.06 17.32 22.30
CA ASN A 282 -39.22 17.77 21.17
C ASN A 282 -39.59 16.97 19.90
N ALA A 283 -40.88 16.94 19.53
CA ALA A 283 -41.42 16.04 18.51
C ALA A 283 -40.78 16.19 17.11
N ASP A 284 -40.09 17.30 16.84
CA ASP A 284 -39.57 17.65 15.51
C ASP A 284 -38.05 17.51 15.37
N LYS A 285 -37.32 16.89 16.32
CA LYS A 285 -35.87 16.63 16.14
C LYS A 285 -35.65 15.17 15.78
N ARG A 286 -34.98 14.92 14.66
CA ARG A 286 -34.53 13.58 14.30
C ARG A 286 -33.03 13.45 14.51
N LYS A 287 -32.65 12.37 15.20
CA LYS A 287 -31.26 12.12 15.61
C LYS A 287 -30.77 10.83 15.01
N ILE A 288 -29.64 10.90 14.32
CA ILE A 288 -28.85 9.76 13.90
C ILE A 288 -27.69 9.62 14.88
N ARG A 289 -27.65 8.53 15.62
CA ARG A 289 -26.58 8.24 16.57
C ARG A 289 -25.72 7.10 16.10
N LEU A 290 -24.41 7.27 16.22
CA LEU A 290 -23.42 6.22 16.00
C LEU A 290 -22.70 5.93 17.32
N ALA A 291 -22.82 4.69 17.79
CA ALA A 291 -21.99 4.19 18.88
C ALA A 291 -20.58 3.89 18.36
N LEU A 292 -19.58 4.61 18.87
CA LEU A 292 -18.18 4.39 18.53
C LEU A 292 -17.64 3.18 19.31
N SER A 293 -16.92 2.32 18.59
CA SER A 293 -16.30 1.14 19.15
C SER A 293 -14.84 1.41 19.50
N THR A 294 -14.36 0.80 20.59
CA THR A 294 -12.94 0.75 20.95
C THR A 294 -12.24 -0.49 20.40
N ASN A 295 -12.95 -1.38 19.70
CA ASN A 295 -12.33 -2.53 19.05
C ASN A 295 -11.49 -2.10 17.85
N GLU A 296 -10.23 -2.57 17.82
CA GLU A 296 -9.31 -2.37 16.69
C GLU A 296 -9.55 -3.36 15.54
N THR A 297 -10.53 -4.26 15.68
CA THR A 297 -10.87 -5.24 14.64
C THR A 297 -11.79 -4.62 13.60
N ARG A 298 -11.50 -4.88 12.33
CA ARG A 298 -12.34 -4.44 11.21
C ARG A 298 -13.66 -5.23 11.18
N PRO A 299 -14.78 -4.59 10.81
CA PRO A 299 -16.06 -5.27 10.61
C PRO A 299 -16.01 -6.20 9.39
N ASP A 300 -16.96 -7.13 9.29
CA ASP A 300 -17.20 -7.85 8.04
C ASP A 300 -17.64 -6.87 6.96
N ALA A 301 -17.17 -7.07 5.72
CA ALA A 301 -17.44 -6.15 4.62
C ALA A 301 -18.94 -6.01 4.31
N MET A 302 -19.72 -7.09 4.43
CA MET A 302 -21.17 -7.03 4.22
C MET A 302 -21.86 -6.22 5.30
N ASP A 303 -21.46 -6.39 6.57
CA ASP A 303 -22.00 -5.64 7.70
C ASP A 303 -21.69 -4.14 7.59
N ALA A 304 -20.49 -3.80 7.11
CA ALA A 304 -20.07 -2.43 6.86
C ALA A 304 -20.89 -1.78 5.74
N LEU A 305 -21.06 -2.47 4.61
CA LEU A 305 -21.88 -2.00 3.47
C LEU A 305 -23.36 -1.88 3.85
N TRP A 306 -23.89 -2.81 4.64
CA TRP A 306 -25.25 -2.74 5.16
C TRP A 306 -25.44 -1.53 6.08
N SER A 307 -24.50 -1.29 7.00
CA SER A 307 -24.55 -0.12 7.90
C SER A 307 -24.49 1.20 7.13
N LEU A 308 -23.66 1.28 6.09
CA LEU A 308 -23.63 2.44 5.19
C LEU A 308 -24.98 2.61 4.48
N THR A 309 -25.56 1.53 3.95
CA THR A 309 -26.89 1.56 3.31
C THR A 309 -27.94 2.15 4.25
N GLN A 310 -27.97 1.69 5.50
CA GLN A 310 -28.88 2.22 6.53
C GLN A 310 -28.65 3.71 6.81
N LEU A 311 -27.39 4.15 6.91
CA LEU A 311 -27.09 5.57 7.10
C LEU A 311 -27.65 6.43 5.96
N PHE A 312 -27.40 6.04 4.70
CA PHE A 312 -27.82 6.80 3.53
C PHE A 312 -29.34 6.76 3.30
N ASP A 313 -30.00 5.63 3.58
CA ASP A 313 -31.46 5.54 3.53
C ASP A 313 -32.13 6.50 4.53
N ASN A 314 -31.60 6.57 5.75
CA ASN A 314 -32.12 7.48 6.77
C ASN A 314 -31.81 8.94 6.43
N LEU A 315 -30.60 9.25 5.93
CA LEU A 315 -30.29 10.60 5.44
C LEU A 315 -31.22 11.01 4.28
N HIS A 316 -31.57 10.09 3.39
CA HIS A 316 -32.51 10.36 2.30
C HIS A 316 -33.93 10.58 2.82
N ALA A 317 -34.38 9.82 3.82
CA ALA A 317 -35.70 10.02 4.43
C ALA A 317 -35.87 11.44 5.02
N GLU A 318 -34.78 12.04 5.52
CA GLU A 318 -34.79 13.41 6.05
C GLU A 318 -34.56 14.49 5.00
N LEU A 319 -33.54 14.32 4.16
CA LEU A 319 -33.02 15.37 3.31
C LEU A 319 -33.46 15.24 1.85
N GLY A 320 -34.01 14.09 1.46
CA GLY A 320 -34.42 13.77 0.10
C GLY A 320 -35.50 14.70 -0.48
N PRO A 321 -36.55 15.08 0.28
CA PRO A 321 -37.59 15.99 -0.20
C PRO A 321 -37.13 17.44 -0.39
N ILE A 322 -35.96 17.82 0.16
CA ILE A 322 -35.47 19.19 0.18
C ILE A 322 -34.81 19.52 -1.16
N HIS A 323 -35.22 20.64 -1.75
CA HIS A 323 -34.67 21.13 -3.00
C HIS A 323 -33.96 22.48 -2.78
N VAL A 324 -32.94 22.76 -3.58
CA VAL A 324 -32.22 24.03 -3.62
C VAL A 324 -32.14 24.43 -5.08
N ASN A 325 -32.85 25.49 -5.46
CA ASN A 325 -32.96 25.94 -6.86
C ASN A 325 -33.35 24.80 -7.85
N GLY A 326 -34.27 23.91 -7.44
CA GLY A 326 -34.72 22.77 -8.24
C GLY A 326 -33.81 21.54 -8.24
N VAL A 327 -32.65 21.59 -7.57
CA VAL A 327 -31.74 20.45 -7.38
C VAL A 327 -31.93 19.86 -5.99
N ARG A 328 -31.98 18.52 -5.86
CA ARG A 328 -32.11 17.86 -4.55
C ARG A 328 -30.88 18.10 -3.67
N LEU A 329 -31.09 18.39 -2.39
CA LEU A 329 -30.01 18.62 -1.42
C LEU A 329 -29.04 17.42 -1.35
N VAL A 330 -29.57 16.20 -1.36
CA VAL A 330 -28.79 14.95 -1.36
C VAL A 330 -27.85 14.83 -2.56
N ALA A 331 -28.23 15.34 -3.73
CA ALA A 331 -27.38 15.33 -4.92
C ALA A 331 -26.22 16.33 -4.80
N LEU A 332 -26.45 17.50 -4.19
CA LEU A 332 -25.40 18.48 -3.90
C LEU A 332 -24.37 17.92 -2.90
N MET A 333 -24.84 17.21 -1.87
CA MET A 333 -23.97 16.51 -0.91
C MET A 333 -23.18 15.40 -1.60
N GLY A 334 -23.83 14.59 -2.45
CA GLY A 334 -23.18 13.49 -3.14
C GLY A 334 -22.10 13.94 -4.12
N LYS A 335 -22.28 15.07 -4.82
CA LYS A 335 -21.22 15.66 -5.66
C LYS A 335 -19.93 15.92 -4.89
N LYS A 336 -20.00 16.25 -3.59
CA LYS A 336 -18.83 16.51 -2.74
C LYS A 336 -18.31 15.25 -2.03
N MET A 337 -19.21 14.35 -1.65
CA MET A 337 -18.89 13.23 -0.75
C MET A 337 -18.59 11.93 -1.49
N ALA A 338 -19.28 11.65 -2.59
CA ALA A 338 -19.27 10.34 -3.24
C ALA A 338 -17.89 9.90 -3.74
N PRO A 339 -17.04 10.75 -4.36
CA PRO A 339 -15.73 10.30 -4.83
C PRO A 339 -14.85 9.75 -3.70
N ARG A 340 -14.81 10.44 -2.56
CA ARG A 340 -14.03 10.01 -1.39
C ARG A 340 -14.66 8.79 -0.70
N LEU A 341 -15.99 8.72 -0.64
CA LEU A 341 -16.68 7.56 -0.08
C LEU A 341 -16.38 6.28 -0.87
N ILE A 342 -16.45 6.36 -2.21
CA ILE A 342 -16.16 5.21 -3.09
C ILE A 342 -14.70 4.78 -2.91
N GLU A 343 -13.76 5.72 -2.84
CA GLU A 343 -12.35 5.43 -2.58
C GLU A 343 -12.17 4.69 -1.25
N LEU A 344 -12.79 5.17 -0.15
CA LEU A 344 -12.72 4.52 1.17
C LEU A 344 -13.31 3.11 1.16
N ILE A 345 -14.43 2.89 0.45
CA ILE A 345 -15.01 1.55 0.33
C ILE A 345 -14.04 0.62 -0.41
N ILE A 346 -13.40 1.10 -1.49
CA ILE A 346 -12.42 0.29 -2.22
C ILE A 346 -11.19 -0.02 -1.34
N SER A 347 -10.60 0.98 -0.69
CA SER A 347 -9.37 0.83 0.09
C SER A 347 -9.54 0.05 1.38
N ASP A 348 -10.62 0.33 2.12
CA ASP A 348 -10.77 -0.10 3.51
C ASP A 348 -11.82 -1.20 3.72
N CYS A 349 -12.69 -1.44 2.75
CA CYS A 349 -13.68 -2.51 2.79
C CYS A 349 -13.39 -3.64 1.78
N LEU A 350 -13.31 -3.31 0.48
CA LEU A 350 -13.21 -4.32 -0.58
C LEU A 350 -11.79 -4.90 -0.71
N THR A 351 -10.75 -4.07 -0.79
CA THR A 351 -9.36 -4.54 -0.91
C THR A 351 -8.96 -5.48 0.24
N PRO A 352 -9.28 -5.20 1.52
CA PRO A 352 -9.00 -6.08 2.64
C PRO A 352 -9.84 -7.35 2.65
N ALA A 353 -11.02 -7.35 2.04
CA ALA A 353 -11.87 -8.52 1.89
C ALA A 353 -11.42 -9.49 0.78
N ILE A 354 -10.48 -9.09 -0.09
CA ILE A 354 -9.96 -9.95 -1.15
C ILE A 354 -9.41 -11.25 -0.54
N PRO A 355 -9.89 -12.42 -0.97
CA PRO A 355 -9.46 -13.68 -0.42
C PRO A 355 -8.02 -13.98 -0.82
N ALA A 356 -7.32 -14.75 0.00
CA ALA A 356 -6.02 -15.29 -0.38
C ALA A 356 -6.12 -16.77 -0.84
N ASP A 357 -7.26 -17.41 -0.56
CA ASP A 357 -7.55 -18.79 -0.93
C ASP A 357 -8.62 -18.83 -2.04
N PRO A 358 -8.42 -19.60 -3.12
CA PRO A 358 -9.43 -19.77 -4.17
C PRO A 358 -10.80 -20.25 -3.68
N SER A 359 -10.85 -21.02 -2.58
CA SER A 359 -12.10 -21.53 -2.02
C SER A 359 -13.03 -20.43 -1.46
N GLU A 360 -12.50 -19.24 -1.18
CA GLU A 360 -13.25 -18.10 -0.64
C GLU A 360 -13.75 -17.14 -1.72
N THR A 361 -13.49 -17.43 -3.01
CA THR A 361 -13.89 -16.58 -4.14
C THR A 361 -15.40 -16.32 -4.18
N ASP A 362 -16.22 -17.34 -3.89
CA ASP A 362 -17.68 -17.21 -3.84
C ASP A 362 -18.17 -16.27 -2.72
N ARG A 363 -17.44 -16.22 -1.60
CA ARG A 363 -17.75 -15.25 -0.53
C ARG A 363 -17.41 -13.84 -1.00
N PHE A 364 -16.27 -13.66 -1.65
CA PHE A 364 -15.88 -12.36 -2.15
C PHE A 364 -16.80 -11.84 -3.25
N GLN A 365 -17.25 -12.70 -4.16
CA GLN A 365 -18.22 -12.32 -5.18
C GLN A 365 -19.50 -11.76 -4.54
N ARG A 366 -20.01 -12.39 -3.49
CA ARG A 366 -21.16 -11.87 -2.74
C ARG A 366 -20.89 -10.51 -2.08
N ILE A 367 -19.66 -10.22 -1.67
CA ILE A 367 -19.27 -8.90 -1.12
C ILE A 367 -19.30 -7.85 -2.25
N VAL A 368 -18.77 -8.18 -3.43
CA VAL A 368 -18.84 -7.32 -4.62
C VAL A 368 -20.28 -7.06 -5.02
N ASP A 369 -21.13 -8.10 -5.04
CA ASP A 369 -22.55 -7.96 -5.35
C ASP A 369 -23.25 -7.03 -4.34
N SER A 370 -22.91 -7.15 -3.03
CA SER A 370 -23.42 -6.24 -2.00
C SER A 370 -22.92 -4.79 -2.18
N ALA A 371 -21.69 -4.60 -2.66
CA ALA A 371 -21.17 -3.26 -2.95
C ALA A 371 -21.88 -2.64 -4.15
N ASN A 372 -22.15 -3.42 -5.19
CA ASN A 372 -22.94 -2.99 -6.34
C ASN A 372 -24.40 -2.69 -5.95
N LEU A 373 -25.00 -3.46 -5.04
CA LEU A 373 -26.32 -3.16 -4.51
C LEU A 373 -26.33 -1.83 -3.73
N PHE A 374 -25.32 -1.58 -2.90
CA PHE A 374 -25.15 -0.29 -2.23
C PHE A 374 -24.99 0.86 -3.24
N HIS A 375 -24.20 0.67 -4.30
CA HIS A 375 -24.04 1.66 -5.37
C HIS A 375 -25.36 1.97 -6.08
N ALA A 376 -26.12 0.93 -6.46
CA ALA A 376 -27.44 1.08 -7.06
C ALA A 376 -28.40 1.82 -6.12
N ARG A 377 -28.33 1.53 -4.81
CA ARG A 377 -29.14 2.23 -3.82
C ARG A 377 -28.81 3.73 -3.75
N LEU A 378 -27.53 4.11 -3.82
CA LEU A 378 -27.12 5.52 -3.89
C LEU A 378 -27.65 6.24 -5.15
N GLN A 379 -27.79 5.52 -6.28
CA GLN A 379 -28.40 6.04 -7.50
C GLN A 379 -29.91 6.23 -7.33
N GLU A 380 -30.62 5.24 -6.77
CA GLU A 380 -32.07 5.29 -6.51
C GLU A 380 -32.46 6.47 -5.62
N ILE A 381 -31.67 6.77 -4.58
CA ILE A 381 -31.91 7.91 -3.70
C ILE A 381 -31.40 9.25 -4.28
N HIS A 382 -30.88 9.22 -5.52
CA HIS A 382 -30.29 10.34 -6.27
C HIS A 382 -29.12 11.04 -5.53
N PHE A 383 -28.39 10.27 -4.72
CA PHE A 383 -27.17 10.76 -4.07
C PHE A 383 -26.02 10.84 -5.06
N ILE A 384 -25.92 9.86 -5.96
CA ILE A 384 -24.98 9.88 -7.11
C ILE A 384 -25.75 9.89 -8.42
N PRO A 385 -25.17 10.41 -9.52
CA PRO A 385 -25.83 10.40 -10.81
C PRO A 385 -25.88 8.97 -11.39
N GLU A 386 -26.87 8.70 -12.25
CA GLU A 386 -27.08 7.38 -12.87
C GLU A 386 -25.89 6.91 -13.73
N ASN A 387 -25.07 7.85 -14.22
CA ASN A 387 -23.88 7.56 -15.02
C ASN A 387 -22.58 7.52 -14.19
N ALA A 388 -22.67 7.52 -12.86
CA ALA A 388 -21.49 7.35 -12.01
C ALA A 388 -20.84 5.98 -12.26
N SER A 389 -19.52 5.94 -12.29
CA SER A 389 -18.75 4.70 -12.40
C SER A 389 -19.06 3.79 -11.20
N SER A 390 -19.47 2.55 -11.48
CA SER A 390 -19.70 1.53 -10.47
C SER A 390 -18.37 0.95 -9.94
N PHE A 391 -18.44 -0.08 -9.10
CA PHE A 391 -17.25 -0.82 -8.68
C PHE A 391 -16.67 -1.73 -9.79
N GLU A 392 -17.17 -1.64 -11.04
CA GLU A 392 -16.70 -2.42 -12.19
C GLU A 392 -15.20 -2.25 -12.48
N ASP A 393 -14.65 -1.04 -12.36
CA ASP A 393 -13.21 -0.79 -12.57
C ASP A 393 -12.34 -1.52 -11.52
N PHE A 394 -12.85 -1.68 -10.30
CA PHE A 394 -12.21 -2.47 -9.25
C PHE A 394 -12.31 -3.97 -9.55
N VAL A 395 -13.48 -4.44 -9.99
CA VAL A 395 -13.70 -5.84 -10.39
C VAL A 395 -12.84 -6.22 -11.58
N ALA A 396 -12.63 -5.32 -12.55
CA ALA A 396 -11.74 -5.55 -13.69
C ALA A 396 -10.27 -5.79 -13.25
N ASN A 397 -9.87 -5.24 -12.10
CA ASN A 397 -8.55 -5.43 -11.51
C ASN A 397 -8.51 -6.52 -10.44
N PHE A 398 -9.65 -7.15 -10.12
CA PHE A 398 -9.77 -8.14 -9.05
C PHE A 398 -8.79 -9.28 -9.22
N ASP A 399 -8.72 -9.88 -10.42
CA ASP A 399 -7.83 -11.01 -10.67
C ASP A 399 -6.37 -10.67 -10.37
N THR A 400 -5.94 -9.44 -10.68
CA THR A 400 -4.58 -9.00 -10.43
C THR A 400 -4.32 -8.84 -8.92
N LEU A 401 -5.24 -8.17 -8.21
CA LEU A 401 -5.13 -7.93 -6.77
C LEU A 401 -5.25 -9.22 -5.93
N PHE A 402 -6.17 -10.11 -6.32
CA PHE A 402 -6.31 -11.45 -5.76
C PHE A 402 -5.02 -12.25 -5.92
N MET A 403 -4.46 -12.26 -7.13
CA MET A 403 -3.21 -12.95 -7.37
C MET A 403 -2.04 -12.35 -6.59
N ASP A 404 -1.94 -11.03 -6.49
CA ASP A 404 -0.93 -10.39 -5.66
C ASP A 404 -1.07 -10.81 -4.20
N ARG A 405 -2.27 -10.75 -3.62
CA ARG A 405 -2.49 -11.14 -2.23
C ARG A 405 -2.18 -12.61 -1.98
N ARG A 406 -2.57 -13.48 -2.91
CA ARG A 406 -2.27 -14.92 -2.86
C ARG A 406 -0.77 -15.18 -2.89
N CYS A 407 -0.03 -14.53 -3.80
CA CYS A 407 1.43 -14.68 -3.88
C CYS A 407 2.11 -14.18 -2.59
N HIS A 408 1.66 -13.04 -2.04
CA HIS A 408 2.17 -12.53 -0.77
C HIS A 408 1.92 -13.50 0.40
N LYS A 409 0.73 -14.13 0.46
CA LYS A 409 0.44 -15.14 1.48
C LYS A 409 1.37 -16.35 1.35
N ILE A 410 1.54 -16.88 0.13
CA ILE A 410 2.44 -18.01 -0.13
C ILE A 410 3.88 -17.69 0.33
N ILE A 411 4.40 -16.50 0.01
CA ILE A 411 5.72 -16.06 0.48
C ILE A 411 5.76 -15.91 2.01
N GLY A 412 4.70 -15.38 2.61
CA GLY A 412 4.55 -15.27 4.07
C GLY A 412 4.59 -16.62 4.77
N ASP A 413 3.83 -17.59 4.28
CA ASP A 413 3.77 -18.96 4.78
C ASP A 413 5.12 -19.65 4.60
N GLY A 414 5.76 -19.49 3.43
CA GLY A 414 7.11 -19.98 3.16
C GLY A 414 8.14 -19.39 4.14
N ARG A 415 8.10 -18.09 4.41
CA ARG A 415 8.98 -17.43 5.37
C ARG A 415 8.79 -17.98 6.79
N ALA A 416 7.54 -18.20 7.20
CA ALA A 416 7.24 -18.79 8.51
C ALA A 416 7.85 -20.19 8.63
N LEU A 417 7.72 -21.03 7.60
CA LEU A 417 8.32 -22.37 7.56
C LEU A 417 9.86 -22.33 7.59
N ILE A 418 10.48 -21.44 6.81
CA ILE A 418 11.95 -21.30 6.73
C ILE A 418 12.55 -20.83 8.06
N THR A 419 11.85 -19.94 8.76
CA THR A 419 12.34 -19.32 10.00
C THR A 419 11.96 -20.10 11.27
N ALA A 420 11.07 -21.09 11.16
CA ALA A 420 10.72 -22.00 12.23
C ALA A 420 11.90 -22.90 12.62
N ASP A 421 11.85 -23.43 13.84
CA ASP A 421 12.95 -24.22 14.38
C ASP A 421 13.08 -25.60 13.73
N LEU A 422 14.33 -26.07 13.55
CA LEU A 422 14.67 -27.32 12.88
C LEU A 422 14.75 -28.52 13.84
N HIS A 423 13.79 -28.69 14.76
CA HIS A 423 13.84 -29.75 15.79
C HIS A 423 13.06 -31.03 15.43
N ASN A 424 12.02 -30.93 14.61
CA ASN A 424 11.18 -32.06 14.24
C ASN A 424 11.68 -32.69 12.94
N PHE A 425 11.88 -34.00 12.96
CA PHE A 425 12.47 -34.73 11.83
C PHE A 425 11.49 -35.74 11.24
N VAL A 426 11.49 -35.82 9.91
CA VAL A 426 10.69 -36.75 9.12
C VAL A 426 11.63 -37.58 8.25
N GLU A 427 11.41 -38.88 8.18
CA GLU A 427 12.15 -39.77 7.28
C GLU A 427 11.57 -39.66 5.85
N VAL A 428 12.45 -39.43 4.87
CA VAL A 428 12.14 -39.29 3.45
C VAL A 428 13.12 -40.15 2.64
N GLY A 429 12.81 -40.40 1.37
CA GLY A 429 13.63 -41.24 0.51
C GLY A 429 13.29 -42.73 0.62
N THR A 430 13.85 -43.52 -0.29
CA THR A 430 13.68 -44.97 -0.32
C THR A 430 14.86 -45.67 0.33
N SER A 431 14.57 -46.72 1.09
CA SER A 431 15.60 -47.61 1.63
C SER A 431 16.05 -48.57 0.52
N TYR A 432 17.19 -48.30 -0.08
CA TYR A 432 17.79 -49.22 -1.05
C TYR A 432 18.23 -50.54 -0.37
N SER A 433 17.99 -51.67 -1.04
CA SER A 433 18.92 -52.80 -0.93
C SER A 433 20.17 -52.41 -1.73
N GLU A 434 21.36 -52.80 -1.28
CA GLU A 434 22.64 -52.49 -1.96
C GLU A 434 22.79 -53.19 -3.33
N ASP A 435 21.71 -53.80 -3.84
CA ASP A 435 21.70 -54.45 -5.15
C ASP A 435 21.67 -53.37 -6.23
N GLU A 436 22.79 -53.22 -6.94
CA GLU A 436 22.89 -52.33 -8.09
C GLU A 436 21.78 -52.66 -9.11
N ALA A 437 21.01 -51.65 -9.49
CA ALA A 437 20.03 -51.78 -10.56
C ALA A 437 20.77 -52.08 -11.87
N THR A 438 20.39 -53.16 -12.57
CA THR A 438 20.94 -53.42 -13.89
C THR A 438 20.50 -52.34 -14.89
N VAL A 439 21.28 -52.11 -15.95
CA VAL A 439 20.92 -51.15 -17.02
C VAL A 439 19.53 -51.49 -17.60
N ALA A 440 19.22 -52.78 -17.77
CA ALA A 440 17.92 -53.24 -18.23
C ALA A 440 16.79 -52.91 -17.25
N GLU A 441 16.99 -53.07 -15.93
CA GLU A 441 16.01 -52.64 -14.92
C GLU A 441 15.75 -51.14 -14.98
N PHE A 442 16.79 -50.34 -15.22
CA PHE A 442 16.68 -48.90 -15.36
C PHE A 442 15.91 -48.51 -16.62
N GLU A 443 16.29 -49.03 -17.79
CA GLU A 443 15.62 -48.78 -19.08
C GLU A 443 14.14 -49.16 -19.00
N THR A 444 13.82 -50.34 -18.48
CA THR A 444 12.43 -50.81 -18.36
C THR A 444 11.61 -49.94 -17.41
N ALA A 445 12.21 -49.42 -16.33
CA ALA A 445 11.54 -48.51 -15.41
C ALA A 445 11.36 -47.11 -16.04
N PHE A 446 12.37 -46.62 -16.76
CA PHE A 446 12.34 -45.32 -17.43
C PHE A 446 11.31 -45.29 -18.57
N ASP A 447 11.25 -46.33 -19.39
CA ASP A 447 10.26 -46.46 -20.46
C ASP A 447 8.83 -46.48 -19.92
N LYS A 448 8.59 -47.13 -18.77
CA LYS A 448 7.28 -47.10 -18.10
C LYS A 448 6.87 -45.71 -17.63
N VAL A 449 7.83 -44.86 -17.24
CA VAL A 449 7.57 -43.47 -16.85
C VAL A 449 7.23 -42.64 -18.09
N CYS A 450 8.00 -42.76 -19.17
CA CYS A 450 7.77 -42.03 -20.43
C CYS A 450 6.51 -42.48 -21.20
N MET A 451 6.09 -43.75 -21.09
CA MET A 451 4.89 -44.26 -21.78
C MET A 451 3.58 -43.79 -21.14
N LYS A 452 3.54 -43.57 -19.82
CA LYS A 452 2.37 -43.03 -19.13
C LYS A 452 2.07 -41.55 -19.46
N GLU A 453 3.07 -40.77 -19.86
CA GLU A 453 2.87 -39.42 -20.40
C GLU A 453 2.07 -39.43 -21.71
N LYS A 454 2.15 -40.52 -22.51
CA LYS A 454 1.44 -40.61 -23.80
C LYS A 454 -0.01 -41.08 -23.65
N GLU A 455 -0.31 -42.01 -22.75
CA GLU A 455 -1.67 -42.54 -22.56
C GLU A 455 -2.60 -41.57 -21.81
N ASN A 456 -2.08 -40.78 -20.86
CA ASN A 456 -2.89 -39.78 -20.12
C ASN A 456 -3.20 -38.51 -20.93
N SER A 457 -2.69 -38.38 -22.15
CA SER A 457 -3.12 -37.32 -23.08
C SER A 457 -4.50 -37.57 -23.70
N ALA A 458 -5.09 -38.75 -23.48
CA ALA A 458 -6.33 -39.19 -24.13
C ALA A 458 -7.52 -39.48 -23.19
N ILE A 459 -7.40 -39.34 -21.86
CA ILE A 459 -8.48 -39.67 -20.91
C ILE A 459 -8.76 -38.50 -19.94
N SER A 460 -9.99 -37.98 -20.02
CA SER A 460 -10.59 -36.92 -19.19
C SER A 460 -11.00 -37.43 -17.79
N ASP A 461 -10.11 -38.10 -17.07
CA ASP A 461 -10.39 -38.49 -15.68
C ASP A 461 -9.71 -37.52 -14.72
N LYS A 462 -10.53 -36.70 -14.03
CA LYS A 462 -10.08 -35.66 -13.08
C LYS A 462 -9.38 -36.23 -11.83
N ASP A 463 -9.35 -37.55 -11.67
CA ASP A 463 -8.77 -38.24 -10.51
C ASP A 463 -7.58 -39.16 -10.83
N ALA A 464 -7.09 -39.18 -12.09
CA ALA A 464 -5.93 -39.99 -12.47
C ALA A 464 -4.60 -39.31 -12.05
N ARG A 465 -4.33 -39.36 -10.74
CA ARG A 465 -3.10 -38.89 -10.10
C ARG A 465 -1.84 -39.50 -10.76
N LEU A 466 -1.09 -38.69 -11.49
CA LEU A 466 0.37 -38.90 -11.65
C LEU A 466 1.05 -38.47 -10.35
N ASP A 467 0.76 -39.18 -9.25
CA ASP A 467 1.57 -39.08 -8.04
C ASP A 467 2.85 -39.87 -8.32
N LEU A 468 3.88 -39.22 -8.89
CA LEU A 468 5.23 -39.77 -8.96
C LEU A 468 5.92 -39.72 -7.57
N GLY A 469 5.18 -40.11 -6.52
CA GLY A 469 5.77 -40.53 -5.26
C GLY A 469 6.95 -41.46 -5.53
N GLU A 470 8.00 -41.32 -4.72
CA GLU A 470 9.31 -41.97 -4.86
C GLU A 470 9.31 -43.46 -5.27
N PRO A 471 8.31 -44.33 -4.95
CA PRO A 471 8.30 -45.70 -5.47
C PRO A 471 8.12 -45.86 -7.00
N LYS A 472 7.93 -44.79 -7.79
CA LYS A 472 7.72 -44.88 -9.25
C LYS A 472 8.93 -44.46 -10.10
N LEU A 473 9.96 -43.83 -9.52
CA LEU A 473 11.19 -43.48 -10.23
C LEU A 473 12.12 -44.69 -10.37
N PRO A 474 12.91 -44.80 -11.45
CA PRO A 474 13.99 -45.78 -11.53
C PRO A 474 14.90 -45.69 -10.32
N LYS A 475 15.42 -46.82 -9.83
CA LYS A 475 16.28 -46.90 -8.62
C LYS A 475 17.39 -45.83 -8.61
N LEU A 476 18.07 -45.57 -9.72
CA LEU A 476 19.16 -44.57 -9.80
C LEU A 476 18.69 -43.11 -9.62
N LEU A 477 17.40 -42.84 -9.79
CA LEU A 477 16.81 -41.50 -9.64
C LEU A 477 16.10 -41.32 -8.31
N GLN A 478 15.98 -42.35 -7.47
CA GLN A 478 15.31 -42.21 -6.17
C GLN A 478 16.20 -41.46 -5.17
N PHE A 479 15.57 -40.77 -4.21
CA PHE A 479 16.29 -40.12 -3.13
C PHE A 479 16.64 -41.15 -2.05
N PRO A 480 17.88 -41.21 -1.55
CA PRO A 480 18.25 -42.16 -0.50
C PRO A 480 17.57 -41.84 0.83
N ALA A 481 17.14 -42.88 1.55
CA ALA A 481 16.53 -42.76 2.87
C ALA A 481 17.40 -41.94 3.85
N CYS A 482 16.85 -40.84 4.36
CA CYS A 482 17.46 -39.99 5.39
C CYS A 482 16.39 -39.17 6.11
N LYS A 483 16.77 -38.43 7.16
CA LYS A 483 15.84 -37.52 7.85
C LYS A 483 16.03 -36.07 7.39
N VAL A 484 14.92 -35.37 7.19
CA VAL A 484 14.82 -33.93 6.91
C VAL A 484 13.95 -33.25 7.96
N SER A 485 13.94 -31.91 8.02
CA SER A 485 13.01 -31.21 8.91
C SER A 485 11.57 -31.30 8.42
N ASP A 486 10.60 -31.35 9.33
CA ASP A 486 9.18 -31.32 8.99
C ASP A 486 8.80 -30.04 8.21
N THR A 487 9.43 -28.91 8.58
CA THR A 487 9.30 -27.63 7.89
C THR A 487 9.75 -27.68 6.43
N MET A 488 10.76 -28.51 6.12
CA MET A 488 11.25 -28.68 4.76
C MET A 488 10.25 -29.45 3.91
N VAL A 489 9.63 -30.50 4.46
CA VAL A 489 8.56 -31.24 3.77
C VAL A 489 7.39 -30.30 3.47
N LYS A 490 6.91 -29.55 4.48
CA LYS A 490 5.84 -28.56 4.31
C LYS A 490 6.19 -27.47 3.29
N LEU A 491 7.45 -27.04 3.22
CA LEU A 491 7.90 -26.05 2.24
C LEU A 491 7.87 -26.63 0.82
N VAL A 492 8.27 -27.89 0.64
CA VAL A 492 8.13 -28.59 -0.65
C VAL A 492 6.66 -28.73 -1.02
N ASP A 493 5.78 -29.10 -0.09
CA ASP A 493 4.33 -29.20 -0.33
C ASP A 493 3.71 -27.85 -0.74
N LEU A 494 4.15 -26.76 -0.11
CA LEU A 494 3.75 -25.40 -0.47
C LEU A 494 4.24 -25.02 -1.88
N LEU A 495 5.47 -25.36 -2.23
CA LEU A 495 6.00 -25.17 -3.57
C LEU A 495 5.19 -25.96 -4.61
N GLU A 496 4.96 -27.25 -4.34
CA GLU A 496 4.18 -28.15 -5.20
C GLU A 496 2.77 -27.64 -5.47
N SER A 497 2.05 -27.27 -4.40
CA SER A 497 0.69 -26.72 -4.51
C SER A 497 0.66 -25.38 -5.25
N THR A 498 1.68 -24.54 -5.07
CA THR A 498 1.83 -23.27 -5.81
C THR A 498 2.01 -23.52 -7.32
N LEU A 499 2.88 -24.45 -7.70
CA LEU A 499 3.12 -24.80 -9.11
C LEU A 499 1.92 -25.48 -9.75
N ARG A 500 1.22 -26.34 -9.02
CA ARG A 500 -0.03 -26.95 -9.50
C ARG A 500 -1.09 -25.90 -9.77
N SER A 501 -1.24 -24.95 -8.85
CA SER A 501 -2.15 -23.81 -9.01
C SER A 501 -1.82 -22.95 -10.24
N ALA A 502 -0.54 -22.87 -10.61
CA ALA A 502 -0.11 -22.17 -11.83
C ALA A 502 -0.58 -22.86 -13.11
N GLY A 503 -0.78 -24.18 -13.09
CA GLY A 503 -1.34 -24.93 -14.21
C GLY A 503 -2.87 -25.00 -14.24
N GLU A 504 -3.54 -24.65 -13.15
CA GLU A 504 -5.00 -24.68 -13.01
C GLU A 504 -5.67 -23.34 -13.36
N THR A 505 -4.91 -22.25 -13.44
CA THR A 505 -5.45 -20.92 -13.75
C THR A 505 -5.62 -20.72 -15.25
N ASP A 506 -6.69 -20.02 -15.64
CA ASP A 506 -6.97 -19.66 -17.03
C ASP A 506 -6.21 -18.41 -17.50
N SER A 507 -5.59 -17.67 -16.59
CA SER A 507 -4.86 -16.43 -16.90
C SER A 507 -3.36 -16.67 -17.00
N GLN A 508 -2.80 -16.37 -18.18
CA GLN A 508 -1.36 -16.45 -18.44
C GLN A 508 -0.53 -15.62 -17.44
N LYS A 509 -1.01 -14.41 -17.09
CA LYS A 509 -0.33 -13.54 -16.12
C LYS A 509 -0.33 -14.16 -14.73
N SER A 510 -1.44 -14.75 -14.31
CA SER A 510 -1.59 -15.43 -13.01
C SER A 510 -0.69 -16.66 -12.93
N ALA A 511 -0.64 -17.47 -13.99
CA ALA A 511 0.24 -18.63 -14.10
C ALA A 511 1.71 -18.22 -13.97
N ALA A 512 2.14 -17.20 -14.73
CA ALA A 512 3.51 -16.68 -14.66
C ALA A 512 3.88 -16.17 -13.26
N ARG A 513 2.98 -15.43 -12.59
CA ARG A 513 3.22 -14.93 -11.22
C ARG A 513 3.36 -16.06 -10.20
N LEU A 514 2.57 -17.13 -10.28
CA LEU A 514 2.68 -18.27 -9.37
C LEU A 514 3.97 -19.05 -9.59
N LEU A 515 4.41 -19.22 -10.84
CA LEU A 515 5.72 -19.83 -11.12
C LEU A 515 6.87 -19.01 -10.53
N GLU A 516 6.83 -17.69 -10.71
CA GLU A 516 7.83 -16.78 -10.13
C GLU A 516 7.78 -16.81 -8.60
N THR A 517 6.59 -16.89 -8.02
CA THR A 517 6.41 -17.07 -6.57
C THR A 517 7.04 -18.37 -6.08
N GLY A 518 6.90 -19.46 -6.82
CA GLY A 518 7.58 -20.72 -6.54
C GLY A 518 9.11 -20.59 -6.58
N ARG A 519 9.66 -19.86 -7.56
CA ARG A 519 11.10 -19.54 -7.62
C ARG A 519 11.54 -18.72 -6.41
N ASN A 520 10.76 -17.70 -6.04
CA ASN A 520 11.03 -16.84 -4.90
C ASN A 520 11.05 -17.61 -3.57
N LEU A 521 10.20 -18.63 -3.38
CA LEU A 521 10.26 -19.50 -2.19
C LEU A 521 11.62 -20.22 -2.05
N ILE A 522 12.17 -20.70 -3.17
CA ILE A 522 13.46 -21.41 -3.18
C ILE A 522 14.60 -20.43 -2.87
N GLU A 523 14.59 -19.26 -3.50
CA GLU A 523 15.58 -18.19 -3.24
C GLU A 523 15.52 -17.74 -1.77
N LEU A 524 14.32 -17.61 -1.22
CA LEU A 524 14.10 -17.26 0.18
C LEU A 524 14.71 -18.31 1.12
N PHE A 525 14.52 -19.60 0.83
CA PHE A 525 15.14 -20.68 1.62
C PHE A 525 16.67 -20.59 1.59
N ILE A 526 17.25 -20.45 0.40
CA ILE A 526 18.69 -20.38 0.16
C ILE A 526 19.33 -19.22 0.93
N VAL A 527 18.66 -18.07 0.99
CA VAL A 527 19.19 -16.86 1.65
C VAL A 527 18.89 -16.84 3.15
N LEU A 528 17.64 -17.08 3.56
CA LEU A 528 17.23 -16.86 4.94
C LEU A 528 17.63 -18.00 5.89
N THR A 529 17.66 -19.25 5.43
CA THR A 529 17.94 -20.39 6.34
C THR A 529 19.33 -20.30 6.96
N PRO A 530 20.41 -20.08 6.19
CA PRO A 530 21.75 -19.94 6.76
C PRO A 530 21.87 -18.73 7.71
N MET A 531 21.19 -17.62 7.40
CA MET A 531 21.20 -16.42 8.24
C MET A 531 20.44 -16.63 9.56
N ARG A 532 19.25 -17.20 9.50
CA ARG A 532 18.37 -17.36 10.68
C ARG A 532 18.90 -18.41 11.66
N HIS A 533 19.52 -19.47 11.13
CA HIS A 533 19.94 -20.64 11.88
C HIS A 533 21.47 -20.72 12.07
N GLU A 534 22.22 -19.66 11.77
CA GLU A 534 23.69 -19.65 11.77
C GLU A 534 24.30 -20.27 13.04
N ASN A 535 23.79 -19.87 14.21
CA ASN A 535 24.26 -20.36 15.50
C ASN A 535 24.03 -21.87 15.67
N ALA A 536 22.82 -22.35 15.35
CA ALA A 536 22.46 -23.76 15.44
C ALA A 536 23.25 -24.62 14.44
N LEU A 537 23.39 -24.14 13.19
CA LEU A 537 24.16 -24.81 12.13
C LEU A 537 25.66 -24.89 12.46
N SER A 538 26.19 -23.93 13.22
CA SER A 538 27.61 -23.90 13.61
C SER A 538 27.89 -24.72 14.87
N ASN A 539 26.95 -24.82 15.81
CA ASN A 539 27.21 -25.43 17.11
C ASN A 539 26.57 -26.81 17.32
N VAL A 540 25.54 -27.16 16.56
CA VAL A 540 24.77 -28.41 16.73
C VAL A 540 24.96 -29.32 15.51
N PRO A 541 25.74 -30.41 15.60
CA PRO A 541 26.01 -31.29 14.46
C PRO A 541 24.77 -31.94 13.86
N GLN A 542 23.77 -32.28 14.69
CA GLN A 542 22.52 -32.85 14.20
C GLN A 542 21.79 -31.88 13.27
N THR A 543 21.70 -30.60 13.67
CA THR A 543 21.05 -29.54 12.89
C THR A 543 21.80 -29.27 11.59
N ALA A 544 23.14 -29.26 11.61
CA ALA A 544 23.95 -29.15 10.40
C ALA A 544 23.73 -30.34 9.43
N ALA A 545 23.63 -31.56 9.97
CA ALA A 545 23.32 -32.77 9.19
C ALA A 545 21.91 -32.72 8.59
N ILE A 546 20.92 -32.26 9.35
CA ILE A 546 19.55 -32.04 8.86
C ILE A 546 19.53 -30.99 7.76
N PHE A 547 20.22 -29.85 7.93
CA PHE A 547 20.29 -28.83 6.90
C PHE A 547 20.97 -29.33 5.61
N TYR A 548 22.02 -30.13 5.74
CA TYR A 548 22.62 -30.82 4.60
C TYR A 548 21.59 -31.68 3.87
N ASN A 549 20.84 -32.52 4.60
CA ASN A 549 19.80 -33.36 4.01
C ASN A 549 18.67 -32.52 3.39
N ASN A 550 18.22 -31.46 4.05
CA ASN A 550 17.19 -30.54 3.54
C ASN A 550 17.59 -29.96 2.17
N CYS A 551 18.84 -29.50 2.03
CA CYS A 551 19.34 -28.96 0.77
C CYS A 551 19.36 -30.01 -0.35
N TYR A 552 19.79 -31.24 -0.04
CA TYR A 552 19.81 -32.34 -1.00
C TYR A 552 18.42 -32.86 -1.35
N TYR A 553 17.51 -32.91 -0.37
CA TYR A 553 16.11 -33.27 -0.56
C TYR A 553 15.42 -32.25 -1.45
N LEU A 554 15.53 -30.95 -1.14
CA LEU A 554 14.99 -29.89 -1.98
C LEU A 554 15.58 -29.97 -3.39
N ALA A 555 16.90 -30.10 -3.53
CA ALA A 555 17.54 -30.24 -4.84
C ALA A 555 17.01 -31.44 -5.63
N HIS A 556 16.76 -32.58 -4.96
CA HIS A 556 16.14 -33.74 -5.59
C HIS A 556 14.72 -33.44 -6.07
N ARG A 557 13.87 -32.85 -5.21
CA ARG A 557 12.50 -32.46 -5.57
C ARG A 557 12.50 -31.48 -6.75
N LEU A 558 13.36 -30.45 -6.74
CA LEU A 558 13.46 -29.48 -7.84
C LEU A 558 13.81 -30.11 -9.20
N MET A 559 14.49 -31.26 -9.23
CA MET A 559 14.78 -32.01 -10.46
C MET A 559 13.60 -32.86 -10.94
N THR A 560 12.67 -33.23 -10.05
CA THR A 560 11.56 -34.15 -10.37
C THR A 560 10.21 -33.44 -10.52
N LEU A 561 10.00 -32.31 -9.83
CA LEU A 561 8.75 -31.56 -9.84
C LEU A 561 8.29 -31.11 -11.23
N GLY A 562 9.24 -30.77 -12.10
CA GLY A 562 8.94 -30.27 -13.44
C GLY A 562 8.17 -31.27 -14.30
N PHE A 563 8.31 -32.57 -14.08
CA PHE A 563 7.64 -33.60 -14.90
C PHE A 563 6.11 -33.53 -14.74
N ASP A 564 5.62 -33.43 -13.50
CA ASP A 564 4.19 -33.47 -13.23
C ASP A 564 3.48 -32.15 -13.58
N VAL A 565 4.12 -31.01 -13.36
CA VAL A 565 3.48 -29.69 -13.50
C VAL A 565 3.61 -29.09 -14.90
N THR A 566 4.64 -29.47 -15.66
CA THR A 566 4.93 -28.85 -16.97
C THR A 566 3.75 -28.90 -17.95
N PRO A 567 3.04 -30.02 -18.16
CA PRO A 567 1.96 -30.07 -19.14
C PRO A 567 0.82 -29.09 -18.84
N ALA A 568 0.40 -29.02 -17.58
CA ALA A 568 -0.67 -28.12 -17.14
C ALA A 568 -0.23 -26.65 -17.22
N VAL A 569 0.99 -26.34 -16.77
CA VAL A 569 1.53 -24.98 -16.80
C VAL A 569 1.76 -24.49 -18.23
N ALA A 570 2.31 -25.32 -19.12
CA ALA A 570 2.52 -24.95 -20.52
C ALA A 570 1.19 -24.62 -21.23
N LYS A 571 0.13 -25.36 -20.89
CA LYS A 571 -1.24 -25.06 -21.35
C LYS A 571 -1.73 -23.71 -20.80
N ALA A 572 -1.58 -23.46 -19.51
CA ALA A 572 -2.02 -22.20 -18.88
C ALA A 572 -1.28 -20.97 -19.42
N LEU A 573 -0.02 -21.12 -19.83
CA LEU A 573 0.78 -20.06 -20.44
C LEU A 573 0.57 -19.90 -21.96
N ASP A 574 -0.12 -20.83 -22.62
CA ASP A 574 -0.24 -20.92 -24.08
C ASP A 574 1.12 -20.92 -24.82
N VAL A 575 2.11 -21.60 -24.24
CA VAL A 575 3.46 -21.70 -24.83
C VAL A 575 3.73 -23.13 -25.29
N LYS A 576 4.02 -23.28 -26.58
CA LYS A 576 4.51 -24.54 -27.14
C LYS A 576 5.98 -24.72 -26.79
N GLU A 577 6.36 -25.94 -26.39
CA GLU A 577 7.76 -26.30 -26.02
C GLU A 577 8.30 -25.62 -24.74
N PHE A 578 7.43 -25.36 -23.76
CA PHE A 578 7.84 -24.89 -22.43
C PHE A 578 8.09 -26.07 -21.47
N ARG A 579 9.12 -25.96 -20.62
CA ARG A 579 9.36 -26.89 -19.50
C ARG A 579 9.61 -26.11 -18.22
N VAL A 580 8.86 -26.44 -17.17
CA VAL A 580 9.13 -25.92 -15.83
C VAL A 580 10.42 -26.56 -15.32
N THR A 581 11.42 -25.74 -14.98
CA THR A 581 12.70 -26.21 -14.46
C THR A 581 13.22 -25.30 -13.34
N PHE A 582 13.85 -25.93 -12.36
CA PHE A 582 14.50 -25.30 -11.20
C PHE A 582 15.94 -25.81 -11.03
N VAL A 583 16.51 -26.43 -12.06
CA VAL A 583 17.84 -27.06 -12.02
C VAL A 583 18.94 -26.03 -11.78
N ASP A 584 18.70 -24.75 -12.11
CA ASP A 584 19.58 -23.62 -11.83
C ASP A 584 19.86 -23.43 -10.33
N PHE A 585 18.95 -23.83 -9.43
CA PHE A 585 19.16 -23.75 -7.99
C PHE A 585 20.00 -24.92 -7.41
N VAL A 586 20.10 -26.04 -8.14
CA VAL A 586 20.73 -27.28 -7.63
C VAL A 586 22.22 -27.07 -7.24
N PRO A 587 23.07 -26.41 -8.05
CA PRO A 587 24.46 -26.17 -7.67
C PRO A 587 24.58 -25.37 -6.36
N ARG A 588 23.76 -24.33 -6.20
CA ARG A 588 23.80 -23.45 -5.02
C ARG A 588 23.33 -24.16 -3.76
N LEU A 589 22.29 -24.99 -3.85
CA LEU A 589 21.84 -25.84 -2.73
C LEU A 589 22.91 -26.86 -2.31
N ARG A 590 23.55 -27.53 -3.28
CA ARG A 590 24.64 -28.49 -2.99
C ARG A 590 25.85 -27.82 -2.37
N GLN A 591 26.20 -26.62 -2.84
CA GLN A 591 27.29 -25.82 -2.26
C GLN A 591 26.98 -25.41 -0.82
N LEU A 592 25.78 -24.90 -0.55
CA LEU A 592 25.35 -24.55 0.83
C LEU A 592 25.43 -25.75 1.79
N ALA A 593 24.99 -26.93 1.33
CA ALA A 593 25.08 -28.15 2.09
C ALA A 593 26.54 -28.54 2.39
N ALA A 594 27.39 -28.53 1.37
CA ALA A 594 28.81 -28.86 1.49
C ALA A 594 29.55 -27.90 2.44
N ASP A 595 29.33 -26.59 2.29
CA ASP A 595 29.94 -25.56 3.13
C ASP A 595 29.52 -25.68 4.60
N CYS A 596 28.27 -26.12 4.86
CA CYS A 596 27.78 -26.36 6.22
C CYS A 596 28.48 -27.57 6.87
N ILE A 597 28.51 -28.73 6.20
CA ILE A 597 29.18 -29.93 6.74
C ILE A 597 30.69 -29.72 6.85
N GLU A 598 31.35 -29.08 5.88
CA GLU A 598 32.79 -28.86 5.94
C GLU A 598 33.17 -27.97 7.13
N ARG A 599 32.38 -26.93 7.45
CA ARG A 599 32.58 -26.13 8.66
C ARG A 599 32.51 -26.98 9.94
N GLN A 600 31.54 -27.89 10.04
CA GLN A 600 31.46 -28.85 11.15
C GLN A 600 32.70 -29.74 11.23
N LEU A 601 33.12 -30.32 10.09
CA LEU A 601 34.29 -31.20 10.05
C LEU A 601 35.58 -30.46 10.44
N VAL A 602 35.79 -29.23 9.94
CA VAL A 602 36.92 -28.37 10.34
C VAL A 602 36.93 -28.14 11.84
N GLN A 603 35.78 -27.80 12.43
CA GLN A 603 35.67 -27.56 13.88
C GLN A 603 36.02 -28.83 14.69
N ARG A 604 35.47 -29.99 14.30
CA ARG A 604 35.77 -31.26 14.97
C ARG A 604 37.23 -31.67 14.84
N ARG A 605 37.86 -31.43 13.67
CA ARG A 605 39.31 -31.64 13.51
C ARG A 605 40.13 -30.75 14.46
N ARG A 606 39.73 -29.49 14.65
CA ARG A 606 40.39 -28.57 15.60
C ARG A 606 40.24 -29.05 17.05
N GLU A 607 39.07 -29.52 17.45
CA GLU A 607 38.82 -30.07 18.79
C GLU A 607 39.67 -31.32 19.08
N LEU A 608 39.78 -32.22 18.10
CA LEU A 608 40.65 -33.40 18.19
C LEU A 608 42.12 -32.99 18.32
N SER A 609 42.59 -32.07 17.48
CA SER A 609 43.95 -31.55 17.56
C SER A 609 44.24 -30.83 18.88
N ALA A 610 43.28 -30.08 19.43
CA ALA A 610 43.42 -29.44 20.72
C ALA A 610 43.54 -30.47 21.86
N THR A 611 42.78 -31.57 21.78
CA THR A 611 42.86 -32.70 22.71
C THR A 611 44.23 -33.39 22.66
N LEU A 612 44.87 -33.42 21.48
CA LEU A 612 46.20 -33.99 21.25
C LEU A 612 47.34 -32.96 21.27
N SER A 613 47.12 -31.78 21.87
CA SER A 613 48.10 -30.67 21.83
C SER A 613 49.36 -30.91 22.66
N ASP A 614 49.32 -31.83 23.64
CA ASP A 614 50.49 -32.22 24.43
C ASP A 614 51.45 -33.07 23.57
N ALA A 615 52.51 -32.45 23.05
CA ALA A 615 53.55 -33.15 22.28
C ALA A 615 54.20 -34.30 23.07
N SER A 616 54.20 -34.20 24.40
CA SER A 616 54.76 -35.22 25.28
C SER A 616 53.79 -36.35 25.60
N LEU A 617 52.57 -36.39 25.06
CA LEU A 617 51.48 -37.30 25.45
C LEU A 617 51.91 -38.78 25.64
N PHE A 618 52.87 -39.23 24.84
CA PHE A 618 53.40 -40.61 24.84
C PHE A 618 54.76 -40.77 25.55
N ASP A 619 55.14 -39.82 26.42
CA ASP A 619 56.40 -39.85 27.19
C ASP A 619 56.17 -40.28 28.64
N ASN A 620 57.09 -41.09 29.16
CA ASN A 620 57.13 -41.57 30.54
C ASN A 620 55.86 -42.36 30.93
N LEU A 621 55.37 -43.21 30.03
CA LEU A 621 54.12 -43.96 30.21
C LEU A 621 54.20 -45.04 31.29
N LYS A 622 55.41 -45.39 31.75
CA LYS A 622 55.59 -46.21 32.96
C LYS A 622 55.01 -45.58 34.22
N THR A 623 54.92 -44.25 34.28
CA THR A 623 54.34 -43.55 35.43
C THR A 623 52.82 -43.55 35.32
N ASP A 624 52.14 -44.04 36.37
CA ASP A 624 50.67 -44.14 36.42
C ASP A 624 49.95 -42.83 36.06
N ALA A 625 50.47 -41.68 36.50
CA ALA A 625 49.91 -40.37 36.16
C ALA A 625 49.94 -40.05 34.65
N ARG A 626 51.04 -40.38 33.97
CA ARG A 626 51.23 -40.12 32.53
C ARG A 626 50.44 -41.11 31.68
N LEU A 627 50.42 -42.37 32.07
CA LEU A 627 49.59 -43.38 31.43
C LEU A 627 48.11 -42.97 31.46
N LYS A 628 47.60 -42.57 32.63
CA LYS A 628 46.22 -42.08 32.78
C LYS A 628 45.94 -40.84 31.94
N GLN A 629 46.90 -39.92 31.81
CA GLN A 629 46.75 -38.73 30.97
C GLN A 629 46.65 -39.10 29.48
N CYS A 630 47.52 -39.98 28.99
CA CYS A 630 47.49 -40.51 27.62
C CYS A 630 46.16 -41.20 27.32
N GLU A 631 45.76 -42.14 28.18
CA GLU A 631 44.50 -42.87 28.02
C GLU A 631 43.28 -41.94 28.05
N LYS A 632 43.30 -40.92 28.92
CA LYS A 632 42.23 -39.91 28.98
C LYS A 632 42.13 -39.11 27.69
N ALA A 633 43.25 -38.68 27.10
CA ALA A 633 43.25 -37.92 25.85
C ALA A 633 42.72 -38.75 24.67
N LEU A 634 43.21 -39.99 24.52
CA LEU A 634 42.74 -40.90 23.47
C LEU A 634 41.26 -41.27 23.66
N ARG A 635 40.84 -41.56 24.89
CA ARG A 635 39.43 -41.83 25.21
C ARG A 635 38.55 -40.62 24.93
N SER A 636 39.03 -39.41 25.19
CA SER A 636 38.28 -38.18 24.86
C SER A 636 38.08 -38.05 23.35
N CYS A 637 39.12 -38.29 22.54
CA CYS A 637 39.00 -38.30 21.08
C CYS A 637 37.99 -39.35 20.59
N THR A 638 38.07 -40.58 21.10
CA THR A 638 37.13 -41.66 20.77
C THR A 638 35.70 -41.28 21.13
N MET A 639 35.49 -40.77 22.35
CA MET A 639 34.16 -40.39 22.84
C MET A 639 33.55 -39.26 22.00
N GLN A 640 34.33 -38.27 21.59
CA GLN A 640 33.85 -37.19 20.70
C GLN A 640 33.37 -37.75 19.35
N LEU A 641 34.12 -38.68 18.75
CA LEU A 641 33.76 -39.32 17.48
C LEU A 641 32.55 -40.25 17.62
N GLU A 642 32.46 -41.01 18.70
CA GLU A 642 31.30 -41.87 19.01
C GLU A 642 30.02 -41.04 19.19
N GLN A 643 30.11 -39.94 19.93
CA GLN A 643 28.98 -39.02 20.14
C GLN A 643 28.48 -38.43 18.82
N LEU A 644 29.40 -37.92 17.99
CA LEU A 644 29.05 -37.39 16.66
C LEU A 644 28.41 -38.46 15.77
N SER A 645 29.02 -39.65 15.72
CA SER A 645 28.50 -40.77 14.95
C SER A 645 27.08 -41.13 15.39
N ASN A 646 26.82 -41.22 16.71
CA ASN A 646 25.51 -41.61 17.22
C ASN A 646 24.42 -40.59 16.84
N VAL A 647 24.71 -39.29 16.98
CA VAL A 647 23.76 -38.22 16.67
C VAL A 647 23.48 -38.13 15.16
N CYS A 648 24.50 -38.33 14.32
CA CYS A 648 24.36 -38.22 12.87
C CYS A 648 23.84 -39.51 12.20
N LYS A 649 24.00 -40.68 12.84
CA LYS A 649 23.60 -41.99 12.28
C LYS A 649 22.09 -42.14 12.09
N GLU A 650 21.31 -41.47 12.92
CA GLU A 650 19.84 -41.48 12.78
C GLU A 650 19.33 -40.53 11.69
N VAL A 651 20.20 -39.69 11.13
CA VAL A 651 19.81 -38.59 10.24
C VAL A 651 20.40 -38.75 8.84
N LEU A 652 21.71 -38.98 8.74
CA LEU A 652 22.43 -39.06 7.47
C LEU A 652 22.30 -40.44 6.84
N THR A 653 22.48 -40.48 5.51
CA THR A 653 22.68 -41.75 4.81
C THR A 653 23.99 -42.41 5.28
N THR A 654 24.06 -43.75 5.20
CA THR A 654 25.23 -44.53 5.60
C THR A 654 26.51 -44.06 4.89
N THR A 655 26.42 -43.75 3.60
CA THR A 655 27.55 -43.31 2.79
C THR A 655 28.06 -41.94 3.21
N VAL A 656 27.16 -40.97 3.47
CA VAL A 656 27.56 -39.61 3.88
C VAL A 656 28.16 -39.64 5.29
N LEU A 657 27.54 -40.37 6.22
CA LEU A 657 28.09 -40.57 7.56
C LEU A 657 29.49 -41.18 7.51
N ALA A 658 29.67 -42.27 6.75
CA ALA A 658 30.95 -42.96 6.66
C ALA A 658 32.05 -42.09 6.04
N LYS A 659 31.73 -41.25 5.03
CA LYS A 659 32.69 -40.26 4.49
C LYS A 659 33.08 -39.22 5.53
N ALA A 660 32.10 -38.66 6.26
CA ALA A 660 32.35 -37.66 7.30
C ALA A 660 33.21 -38.24 8.44
N MET A 661 32.85 -39.42 8.95
CA MET A 661 33.62 -40.12 9.99
C MET A 661 35.00 -40.53 9.48
N GLY A 662 35.11 -41.01 8.24
CA GLY A 662 36.38 -41.36 7.59
C GLY A 662 37.35 -40.19 7.57
N ASN A 663 36.87 -39.00 7.22
CA ASN A 663 37.68 -37.77 7.24
C ASN A 663 38.22 -37.45 8.65
N LEU A 664 37.37 -37.51 9.68
CA LEU A 664 37.76 -37.18 11.05
C LEU A 664 38.71 -38.23 11.65
N VAL A 665 38.43 -39.51 11.41
CA VAL A 665 39.29 -40.62 11.85
C VAL A 665 40.64 -40.55 11.14
N ALA A 666 40.67 -40.26 9.83
CA ALA A 666 41.92 -40.08 9.10
C ALA A 666 42.76 -38.94 9.69
N HIS A 667 42.14 -37.82 10.06
CA HIS A 667 42.82 -36.70 10.70
C HIS A 667 43.40 -37.09 12.06
N LEU A 668 42.62 -37.80 12.89
CA LEU A 668 43.07 -38.31 14.19
C LEU A 668 44.28 -39.24 14.04
N LEU A 669 44.16 -40.26 13.20
CA LEU A 669 45.20 -41.26 12.98
C LEU A 669 46.48 -40.65 12.41
N ASN A 670 46.37 -39.76 11.43
CA ASN A 670 47.52 -39.05 10.88
C ASN A 670 48.18 -38.12 11.90
N SER A 671 47.40 -37.47 12.77
CA SER A 671 47.94 -36.63 13.84
C SER A 671 48.76 -37.46 14.82
N LEU A 672 48.26 -38.64 15.20
CA LEU A 672 49.00 -39.56 16.07
C LEU A 672 50.29 -40.05 15.40
N VAL A 673 50.24 -40.47 14.13
CA VAL A 673 51.45 -40.90 13.42
C VAL A 673 52.50 -39.79 13.37
N LYS A 674 52.08 -38.55 13.12
CA LYS A 674 52.99 -37.38 13.12
C LYS A 674 53.68 -37.19 14.47
N MET A 675 52.99 -37.40 15.59
CA MET A 675 53.60 -37.29 16.92
C MET A 675 54.75 -38.29 17.10
N PHE A 676 54.61 -39.53 16.65
CA PHE A 676 55.67 -40.54 16.77
C PHE A 676 56.84 -40.32 15.82
N VAL A 677 56.55 -39.96 14.57
CA VAL A 677 57.59 -39.67 13.56
C VAL A 677 58.46 -38.47 13.96
N ALA A 678 57.89 -37.51 14.69
CA ALA A 678 58.61 -36.32 15.15
C ALA A 678 59.50 -36.55 16.38
N LYS A 679 59.42 -37.70 17.06
CA LYS A 679 60.22 -37.98 18.26
C LYS A 679 61.66 -38.34 17.90
N GLU A 680 62.60 -37.84 18.69
CA GLU A 680 64.02 -38.19 18.58
C GLU A 680 64.36 -39.51 19.27
N ASP A 681 63.69 -39.82 20.38
CA ASP A 681 63.89 -41.02 21.20
C ASP A 681 62.55 -41.52 21.76
N ILE A 682 62.38 -42.83 21.83
CA ILE A 682 61.20 -43.51 22.38
C ILE A 682 61.69 -44.65 23.26
N ALA A 683 61.47 -44.55 24.57
CA ALA A 683 61.80 -45.62 25.50
C ALA A 683 61.04 -46.92 25.14
N SER A 684 61.71 -48.07 25.21
CA SER A 684 61.11 -49.38 24.85
C SER A 684 59.78 -49.68 25.57
N SER A 685 59.66 -49.30 26.85
CA SER A 685 58.39 -49.43 27.58
C SER A 685 57.29 -48.49 27.09
N ASP A 686 57.67 -47.28 26.67
CA ASP A 686 56.72 -46.30 26.15
C ASP A 686 56.26 -46.72 24.75
N ALA A 687 57.14 -47.34 23.94
CA ALA A 687 56.79 -47.93 22.65
C ALA A 687 55.74 -49.05 22.81
N GLU A 688 55.95 -49.98 23.75
CA GLU A 688 55.02 -51.09 24.01
C GLU A 688 53.64 -50.59 24.50
N LEU A 689 53.62 -49.70 25.51
CA LEU A 689 52.37 -49.13 26.03
C LEU A 689 51.65 -48.26 24.98
N SER A 690 52.39 -47.50 24.18
CA SER A 690 51.86 -46.72 23.06
C SER A 690 51.19 -47.62 22.02
N ALA A 691 51.83 -48.73 21.65
CA ALA A 691 51.27 -49.67 20.70
C ALA A 691 49.95 -50.28 21.21
N GLN A 692 49.90 -50.68 22.49
CA GLN A 692 48.66 -51.18 23.11
C GLN A 692 47.55 -50.12 23.13
N ALA A 693 47.89 -48.84 23.36
CA ALA A 693 46.94 -47.74 23.30
C ALA A 693 46.42 -47.47 21.88
N LEU A 694 47.31 -47.50 20.88
CA LEU A 694 46.94 -47.34 19.46
C LEU A 694 46.09 -48.51 18.95
N GLN A 695 46.37 -49.76 19.37
CA GLN A 695 45.55 -50.92 19.02
C GLN A 695 44.12 -50.79 19.56
N ARG A 696 43.99 -50.41 20.85
CA ARG A 696 42.68 -50.15 21.46
C ARG A 696 41.92 -49.05 20.73
N LEU A 697 42.61 -47.97 20.36
CA LEU A 697 42.03 -46.88 19.57
C LEU A 697 41.55 -47.37 18.20
N LEU A 698 42.39 -48.09 17.44
CA LEU A 698 42.04 -48.62 16.12
C LEU A 698 40.80 -49.52 16.19
N SER A 699 40.72 -50.42 17.17
CA SER A 699 39.54 -51.27 17.38
C SER A 699 38.29 -50.48 17.72
N SER A 700 38.40 -49.35 18.43
CA SER A 700 37.28 -48.43 18.63
C SER A 700 36.86 -47.73 17.35
N MET A 701 37.82 -47.27 16.53
CA MET A 701 37.52 -46.61 15.25
C MET A 701 36.84 -47.56 14.26
N GLU A 702 37.27 -48.82 14.20
CA GLU A 702 36.67 -49.86 13.34
C GLU A 702 35.16 -50.03 13.60
N LYS A 703 34.72 -49.94 14.86
CA LYS A 703 33.30 -50.08 15.25
C LYS A 703 32.41 -48.98 14.68
N LEU A 704 32.97 -47.80 14.39
CA LEU A 704 32.23 -46.67 13.81
C LEU A 704 31.80 -46.94 12.35
N PHE A 705 32.46 -47.88 11.67
CA PHE A 705 32.19 -48.25 10.27
C PHE A 705 31.52 -49.62 10.15
N VAL A 706 30.95 -50.14 11.23
CA VAL A 706 30.16 -51.38 11.19
C VAL A 706 28.71 -51.04 10.85
N VAL A 707 28.29 -51.45 9.64
CA VAL A 707 26.92 -51.28 9.16
C VAL A 707 26.22 -52.63 9.16
N LYS A 708 25.04 -52.70 9.80
CA LYS A 708 24.13 -53.88 9.80
C LYS A 708 24.80 -55.23 10.12
N GLY A 709 25.80 -55.26 11.00
CA GLY A 709 26.45 -56.49 11.49
C GLY A 709 27.49 -57.11 10.54
N ARG A 710 27.91 -56.39 9.49
CA ARG A 710 29.01 -56.83 8.59
C ARG A 710 30.39 -56.42 9.13
N GLN A 711 31.46 -56.82 8.42
CA GLN A 711 32.83 -56.39 8.72
C GLN A 711 32.97 -54.87 8.57
N SER A 712 33.94 -54.29 9.29
CA SER A 712 34.22 -52.85 9.26
C SER A 712 34.68 -52.40 7.88
N GLU A 713 34.00 -51.38 7.32
CA GLU A 713 34.38 -50.74 6.06
C GLU A 713 35.37 -49.58 6.26
N ILE A 714 36.05 -49.47 7.40
CA ILE A 714 36.99 -48.37 7.68
C ILE A 714 38.04 -48.19 6.58
N HIS A 715 38.50 -49.30 5.98
CA HIS A 715 39.47 -49.30 4.89
C HIS A 715 38.95 -48.59 3.63
N ARG A 716 37.63 -48.58 3.37
CA ARG A 716 37.03 -47.90 2.21
C ARG A 716 37.06 -46.37 2.34
N PHE A 717 37.01 -45.86 3.57
CA PHE A 717 36.86 -44.42 3.84
C PHE A 717 38.12 -43.76 4.44
N CYS A 718 39.05 -44.56 4.96
CA CYS A 718 40.22 -44.11 5.70
C CYS A 718 41.48 -44.97 5.41
N GLU A 719 41.58 -45.55 4.21
CA GLU A 719 42.60 -46.55 3.85
C GLU A 719 44.03 -46.17 4.29
N SER A 720 44.52 -45.05 3.78
CA SER A 720 45.91 -44.61 3.96
C SER A 720 46.25 -44.39 5.43
N ALA A 721 45.43 -43.63 6.16
CA ALA A 721 45.70 -43.31 7.56
C ALA A 721 45.55 -44.55 8.47
N TYR A 722 44.56 -45.40 8.19
CA TYR A 722 44.33 -46.64 8.95
C TYR A 722 45.50 -47.60 8.84
N PHE A 723 45.92 -47.96 7.62
CA PHE A 723 47.04 -48.89 7.44
C PHE A 723 48.36 -48.29 7.91
N ARG A 724 48.57 -46.98 7.72
CA ARG A 724 49.75 -46.28 8.24
C ARG A 724 49.86 -46.35 9.76
N THR A 725 48.77 -46.18 10.51
CA THR A 725 48.79 -46.37 11.98
C THR A 725 48.98 -47.83 12.38
N LYS A 726 48.45 -48.77 11.60
CA LYS A 726 48.68 -50.21 11.82
C LYS A 726 50.16 -50.58 11.66
N GLU A 727 50.81 -50.10 10.60
CA GLU A 727 52.25 -50.30 10.39
C GLU A 727 53.10 -49.61 11.45
N LEU A 728 52.75 -48.39 11.88
CA LEU A 728 53.39 -47.73 13.02
C LEU A 728 53.29 -48.59 14.29
N THR A 729 52.10 -49.10 14.59
CA THR A 729 51.86 -49.95 15.77
C THR A 729 52.74 -51.19 15.76
N LEU A 730 52.90 -51.83 14.58
CA LEU A 730 53.80 -52.96 14.39
C LEU A 730 55.27 -52.56 14.56
N CYS A 731 55.68 -51.39 14.10
CA CYS A 731 57.05 -50.89 14.31
C CYS A 731 57.35 -50.63 15.79
N LEU A 732 56.39 -50.11 16.56
CA LEU A 732 56.55 -49.87 18.00
C LEU A 732 56.73 -51.17 18.81
N GLN A 733 56.19 -52.29 18.33
CA GLN A 733 56.30 -53.61 18.97
C GLN A 733 57.42 -54.47 18.39
N GLY A 734 57.88 -54.11 17.18
CA GLY A 734 58.73 -54.97 16.36
C GLY A 734 60.21 -54.85 16.69
N SER A 735 60.93 -55.94 16.44
CA SER A 735 62.40 -55.93 16.43
C SER A 735 62.94 -55.22 15.17
N MET A 736 64.22 -54.83 15.21
CA MET A 736 64.89 -54.22 14.06
C MET A 736 64.85 -55.13 12.81
N GLN A 737 64.90 -56.45 12.99
CA GLN A 737 64.79 -57.42 11.90
C GLN A 737 63.36 -57.45 11.33
N GLU A 738 62.33 -57.47 12.17
CA GLU A 738 60.94 -57.48 11.73
C GLU A 738 60.59 -56.20 10.96
N ILE A 739 61.13 -55.04 11.35
CA ILE A 739 60.97 -53.79 10.61
C ILE A 739 61.68 -53.87 9.25
N ALA A 740 62.87 -54.47 9.19
CA ALA A 740 63.58 -54.70 7.93
C ALA A 740 62.78 -55.63 6.99
N ASP A 741 62.22 -56.71 7.54
CA ASP A 741 61.42 -57.69 6.80
C ASP A 741 60.13 -57.07 6.27
N ARG A 742 59.45 -56.21 7.06
CA ARG A 742 58.27 -55.47 6.61
C ARG A 742 58.60 -54.35 5.62
N TRP A 743 59.81 -53.80 5.63
CA TRP A 743 60.29 -52.85 4.63
C TRP A 743 60.60 -53.55 3.29
N CYS A 744 61.25 -54.72 3.35
CA CYS A 744 61.58 -55.58 2.20
C CYS A 744 62.14 -54.79 1.00
N ASP A 745 63.26 -54.08 1.19
CA ASP A 745 63.91 -53.25 0.15
C ASP A 745 62.97 -52.26 -0.58
N GLY A 746 61.98 -51.72 0.14
CA GLY A 746 61.01 -50.76 -0.40
C GLY A 746 59.82 -51.40 -1.11
N LYS A 747 59.65 -52.73 -1.03
CA LYS A 747 58.54 -53.48 -1.64
C LYS A 747 57.57 -54.10 -0.62
N GLY A 748 57.89 -54.00 0.66
CA GLY A 748 57.06 -54.58 1.73
C GLY A 748 55.88 -53.68 2.14
N PRO A 749 54.96 -54.21 2.98
CA PRO A 749 53.76 -53.50 3.41
C PRO A 749 54.05 -52.16 4.12
N LEU A 750 55.19 -52.06 4.82
CA LEU A 750 55.61 -50.81 5.46
C LEU A 750 55.93 -49.72 4.43
N ALA A 751 56.59 -50.09 3.32
CA ALA A 751 56.99 -49.17 2.26
C ALA A 751 55.81 -48.64 1.43
N VAL A 752 54.67 -49.33 1.45
CA VAL A 752 53.42 -48.88 0.79
C VAL A 752 52.81 -47.68 1.52
N HIS A 753 52.93 -47.63 2.85
CA HIS A 753 52.19 -46.66 3.68
C HIS A 753 53.06 -45.62 4.39
N MET A 754 54.37 -45.84 4.50
CA MET A 754 55.31 -44.92 5.15
C MET A 754 56.49 -44.59 4.24
N THR A 755 56.95 -43.34 4.31
CA THR A 755 58.08 -42.88 3.49
C THR A 755 59.42 -43.37 4.07
N PRO A 756 60.48 -43.49 3.24
CA PRO A 756 61.82 -43.86 3.74
C PRO A 756 62.32 -42.96 4.87
N VAL A 757 61.99 -41.66 4.82
CA VAL A 757 62.40 -40.68 5.84
C VAL A 757 61.72 -40.97 7.18
N GLU A 758 60.43 -41.24 7.17
CA GLU A 758 59.64 -41.54 8.38
C GLU A 758 60.09 -42.85 9.02
N VAL A 759 60.33 -43.89 8.20
CA VAL A 759 60.84 -45.19 8.70
C VAL A 759 62.23 -45.03 9.30
N LYS A 760 63.12 -44.26 8.65
CA LYS A 760 64.44 -43.94 9.23
C LYS A 760 64.30 -43.23 10.56
N GLN A 761 63.43 -42.21 10.66
CA GLN A 761 63.20 -41.48 11.92
C GLN A 761 62.70 -42.40 13.03
N LEU A 762 61.73 -43.26 12.75
CA LEU A 762 61.23 -44.25 13.71
C LEU A 762 62.33 -45.22 14.17
N ILE A 763 63.15 -45.76 13.27
CA ILE A 763 64.27 -46.63 13.63
C ILE A 763 65.29 -45.87 14.49
N ARG A 764 65.51 -44.58 14.22
CA ARG A 764 66.41 -43.76 15.05
C ARG A 764 65.88 -43.56 16.46
N ALA A 765 64.57 -43.41 16.61
CA ALA A 765 63.90 -43.19 17.88
C ALA A 765 63.72 -44.46 18.71
N LEU A 766 63.54 -45.63 18.07
CA LEU A 766 63.25 -46.89 18.76
C LEU A 766 64.49 -47.68 19.20
N PHE A 767 65.62 -47.52 18.52
CA PHE A 767 66.80 -48.36 18.74
C PHE A 767 68.06 -47.55 19.04
N GLN A 768 68.87 -48.02 19.97
CA GLN A 768 70.19 -47.42 20.26
C GLN A 768 71.11 -47.44 19.04
N ASN A 769 72.06 -46.50 19.01
CA ASN A 769 73.04 -46.41 17.93
C ASN A 769 73.98 -47.63 17.95
N THR A 770 73.83 -48.51 16.97
CA THR A 770 74.60 -49.76 16.81
C THR A 770 74.97 -49.96 15.35
N GLU A 771 75.98 -50.77 15.05
CA GLU A 771 76.36 -51.10 13.66
C GLU A 771 75.20 -51.72 12.87
N ARG A 772 74.38 -52.57 13.53
CA ARG A 772 73.17 -53.16 12.93
C ARG A 772 72.14 -52.10 12.53
N ARG A 773 71.91 -51.11 13.40
CA ARG A 773 71.04 -49.96 13.10
C ARG A 773 71.57 -49.17 11.91
N ALA A 774 72.87 -48.88 11.87
CA ALA A 774 73.49 -48.13 10.78
C ALA A 774 73.37 -48.85 9.44
N ALA A 775 73.58 -50.18 9.42
CA ALA A 775 73.41 -51.01 8.24
C ALA A 775 71.97 -50.99 7.70
N LEU A 776 70.97 -51.15 8.57
CA LEU A 776 69.56 -51.09 8.18
C LEU A 776 69.17 -49.70 7.64
N LEU A 777 69.61 -48.63 8.31
CA LEU A 777 69.35 -47.26 7.85
C LEU A 777 69.96 -46.96 6.47
N ALA A 778 71.06 -47.62 6.10
CA ALA A 778 71.67 -47.49 4.77
C ALA A 778 70.92 -48.27 3.67
N GLN A 779 70.23 -49.35 4.04
CA GLN A 779 69.41 -50.17 3.13
C GLN A 779 68.09 -49.49 2.78
N ILE A 780 67.50 -48.74 3.71
CA ILE A 780 66.29 -47.96 3.48
C ILE A 780 66.66 -46.76 2.60
N LYS A 781 66.15 -46.68 1.37
CA LYS A 781 66.41 -45.57 0.43
C LYS A 781 65.15 -44.82 0.11
#